data_AF-A0A6M8VX41-F1
#
_entry.id   AF-A0A6M8VX41-F1
#
_cell.length_a   1.000
_cell.length_b   1.000
_cell.length_c   1.000
_cell.angle_alpha   90.00
_cell.angle_beta   90.00
_cell.angle_gamma   90.00
#
_symmetry.space_group_name_H-M   'P 1'
#
loop_
_entity.id
_entity.type
_entity.pdbx_description
1 polymer ?
#
loop_
_entity_poly.entity_id
_entity_poly.type
_entity_poly.pdbx_seq_one_letter_code
_entity_poly.pdbx_strand_id
1 'polypeptide(L)'
;MLHAAGEHDAIDGYQSASRTRAVRLAEVGFASLAGHDLGYINPPASFERAGQRVRLADHVMRERLGTCLDLSLLLAGLWEQSGLNPLILLFDDHALPAFWTHDEHFAEPATDEPARLRKGVGLGELVVVESTVLTQRGGTFAAAVESATRRLEGAESVCAVDIRTSRRMGVRPLPLRVKENETTIAPEAVAAGAEDARVSLGAVELAERAAADGVTESLPRDRVDRWKRKLLDLSLRNRLLNFRETKRAVELDVPNVVVLEDRLADGSSFDLLPRPEHRAAEGGTDEAAERGFLEAELSEGRLFSTLTEAETARRLLEIYRAAKSSIEETGANVLYLALGMLRWLETPSAEVPRRAPLILLPVSLVRRSSGGGYRYRIELTSEPLRPNVTLIEKLRVDFGMDVRALDDMPEDDGGLDVPMILRRFREVVRDASGWEVEETTHLGLFSFNKFVMWHDLQQMGGAVRRQRLLSRLLQTGDAEKDGQAAGSTDADDGAAAFADPAKLDDELAPGELLCTRDADSSQLVAVRAAREGRTFVLEGPPGTGKSQTIANIIADALGNGKRVLFVAEKMAALSVVRRRLGRDGLGPFCLELHSARSSKKEVLRQLGEALDAARAGDPNAWDGVREELGAVRAQLNTYVRELHQPGASGESLYQVNGRLGVLGPGPRVDLGIDDCTAVTEATLAEWRAQIASLSEVAAAVDPAGAHPLRGIGRSAWSFALPEEARTAIADAAAALDALRVASEAFARAVIDEPPEGADPSADVAALSQNEAAAFAAAAACFADCPSPSQEIIDADSGEAISGWIERGRRTAARTDALLARYRPELFDAELLGLLDQLRQAQQKPPIVRWLFTGARASGCGRTGSALRRRSRRPSPIWRRRWRSSPSGESWPAPIPRPPGASGPGGRASRATGTRSRRTCAGRSGSAVRRSPCGRPMRAAGCGRRAGPGCERPVACAAGRFARGHSGGRPG
;
A
#
# COMPACT_ATOMS: atom_id res chain seq x y z
N MET A 1 73.36 -25.24 -21.04
CA MET A 1 72.90 -23.90 -20.64
C MET A 1 72.28 -23.91 -19.25
N LEU A 2 71.16 -24.63 -18.98
CA LEU A 2 70.55 -24.74 -17.63
C LEU A 2 71.56 -25.01 -16.50
N HIS A 3 72.36 -26.07 -16.61
CA HIS A 3 73.44 -26.39 -15.65
C HIS A 3 74.46 -25.25 -15.46
N ALA A 4 74.77 -24.49 -16.52
CA ALA A 4 75.72 -23.37 -16.44
C ALA A 4 75.10 -22.13 -15.75
N ALA A 5 73.78 -22.01 -15.74
CA ALA A 5 73.03 -20.99 -15.01
C ALA A 5 72.76 -21.36 -13.53
N GLY A 6 73.24 -22.52 -13.07
CA GLY A 6 72.99 -23.03 -11.71
C GLY A 6 71.59 -23.61 -11.50
N GLU A 7 70.86 -23.89 -12.58
CA GLU A 7 69.51 -24.46 -12.55
C GLU A 7 69.52 -25.98 -12.71
N HIS A 8 68.42 -26.63 -12.32
CA HIS A 8 68.20 -28.07 -12.55
C HIS A 8 68.27 -28.37 -14.06
N ASP A 9 69.04 -29.39 -14.44
CA ASP A 9 69.46 -29.67 -15.81
C ASP A 9 68.48 -30.58 -16.59
N ALA A 10 67.61 -31.31 -15.90
CA ALA A 10 66.58 -32.12 -16.54
C ALA A 10 65.59 -31.28 -17.37
N ILE A 11 65.30 -31.73 -18.59
CA ILE A 11 64.27 -31.15 -19.46
C ILE A 11 62.94 -31.81 -19.10
N ASP A 12 62.21 -31.21 -18.16
CA ASP A 12 61.09 -31.80 -17.44
C ASP A 12 59.69 -31.42 -17.99
N GLY A 13 59.63 -30.57 -19.02
CA GLY A 13 58.37 -30.09 -19.60
C GLY A 13 57.51 -29.38 -18.55
N TYR A 14 56.33 -29.95 -18.27
CA TYR A 14 55.41 -29.45 -17.24
C TYR A 14 55.45 -30.23 -15.91
N GLN A 15 56.35 -31.21 -15.74
CA GLN A 15 56.34 -32.12 -14.57
C GLN A 15 56.60 -31.42 -13.22
N SER A 16 57.31 -30.29 -13.24
CA SER A 16 57.52 -29.43 -12.07
C SER A 16 56.30 -28.57 -11.67
N ALA A 17 55.22 -28.59 -12.47
CA ALA A 17 54.02 -27.76 -12.30
C ALA A 17 54.27 -26.23 -12.22
N SER A 18 55.47 -25.77 -12.61
CA SER A 18 55.90 -24.38 -12.55
C SER A 18 55.80 -23.72 -13.92
N ARG A 19 55.05 -22.62 -14.00
CA ARG A 19 54.84 -21.88 -15.26
C ARG A 19 56.11 -21.14 -15.69
N THR A 20 56.84 -20.58 -14.72
CA THR A 20 58.16 -19.97 -14.93
C THR A 20 59.20 -21.00 -15.41
N ARG A 21 59.16 -22.24 -14.93
CA ARG A 21 60.03 -23.32 -15.45
C ARG A 21 59.74 -23.64 -16.92
N ALA A 22 58.47 -23.72 -17.33
CA ALA A 22 58.11 -23.97 -18.73
C ALA A 22 58.63 -22.88 -19.68
N VAL A 23 58.50 -21.60 -19.30
CA VAL A 23 59.09 -20.47 -20.05
C VAL A 23 60.61 -20.60 -20.14
N ARG A 24 61.27 -20.99 -19.05
CA ARG A 24 62.73 -21.12 -18.99
C ARG A 24 63.28 -22.23 -19.90
N LEU A 25 62.56 -23.35 -20.03
CA LEU A 25 62.89 -24.40 -21.00
C LEU A 25 62.78 -23.87 -22.45
N ALA A 26 61.74 -23.10 -22.75
CA ALA A 26 61.53 -22.54 -24.08
C ALA A 26 62.58 -21.47 -24.46
N GLU A 27 62.95 -20.60 -23.51
CA GLU A 27 64.00 -19.58 -23.63
C GLU A 27 65.36 -20.22 -23.96
N VAL A 28 65.76 -21.26 -23.21
CA VAL A 28 67.00 -22.00 -23.47
C VAL A 28 66.96 -22.70 -24.83
N GLY A 29 65.81 -23.24 -25.23
CA GLY A 29 65.61 -23.78 -26.58
C GLY A 29 65.86 -22.73 -27.66
N PHE A 30 65.28 -21.53 -27.53
CA PHE A 30 65.50 -20.41 -28.45
C PHE A 30 66.97 -19.97 -28.50
N ALA A 31 67.61 -19.76 -27.34
CA ALA A 31 69.01 -19.35 -27.25
C ALA A 31 69.96 -20.38 -27.87
N SER A 32 69.64 -21.68 -27.77
CA SER A 32 70.42 -22.73 -28.43
C SER A 32 70.42 -22.62 -29.96
N LEU A 33 69.29 -22.23 -30.57
CA LEU A 33 69.18 -22.04 -32.02
C LEU A 33 69.81 -20.72 -32.50
N ALA A 34 69.77 -19.66 -31.67
CA ALA A 34 70.38 -18.37 -31.99
C ALA A 34 71.91 -18.49 -32.20
N GLY A 35 72.57 -19.43 -31.54
CA GLY A 35 74.01 -19.71 -31.70
C GLY A 35 74.43 -20.36 -33.04
N HIS A 36 73.50 -20.64 -33.97
CA HIS A 36 73.79 -21.33 -35.23
C HIS A 36 73.96 -20.42 -36.46
N ASP A 37 73.92 -19.08 -36.32
CA ASP A 37 74.00 -18.09 -37.41
C ASP A 37 73.00 -18.37 -38.55
N LEU A 38 71.70 -18.47 -38.22
CA LEU A 38 70.65 -18.69 -39.20
C LEU A 38 70.34 -17.41 -39.99
N GLY A 39 70.17 -17.52 -41.31
CA GLY A 39 69.77 -16.42 -42.19
C GLY A 39 68.30 -16.51 -42.62
N TYR A 40 67.67 -15.36 -42.83
CA TYR A 40 66.27 -15.29 -43.28
C TYR A 40 66.15 -15.39 -44.80
N ILE A 41 65.27 -16.27 -45.28
CA ILE A 41 64.78 -16.25 -46.66
C ILE A 41 63.42 -15.54 -46.67
N ASN A 42 63.32 -14.44 -47.41
CA ASN A 42 62.04 -13.79 -47.65
C ASN A 42 61.22 -14.63 -48.65
N PRO A 43 60.07 -15.21 -48.27
CA PRO A 43 59.20 -15.92 -49.21
C PRO A 43 58.62 -14.93 -50.24
N PRO A 44 58.24 -15.39 -51.45
CA PRO A 44 57.42 -14.57 -52.35
C PRO A 44 56.09 -14.24 -51.67
N ALA A 45 55.54 -13.05 -51.96
CA ALA A 45 54.38 -12.45 -51.27
C ALA A 45 53.02 -13.15 -51.49
N SER A 46 53.02 -14.45 -51.77
CA SER A 46 51.85 -15.30 -51.79
C SER A 46 52.12 -16.56 -50.97
N PHE A 47 51.61 -16.59 -49.74
CA PHE A 47 51.30 -17.86 -49.09
C PHE A 47 50.27 -18.55 -49.98
N GLU A 48 50.69 -19.59 -50.70
CA GLU A 48 49.84 -20.24 -51.69
C GLU A 48 48.56 -20.76 -51.00
N ARG A 49 47.38 -20.40 -51.52
CA ARG A 49 46.07 -20.82 -50.97
C ARG A 49 45.85 -22.34 -50.93
N ALA A 50 46.80 -23.13 -51.46
CA ALA A 50 46.83 -24.58 -51.47
C ALA A 50 47.99 -25.20 -50.65
N GLY A 51 48.84 -24.39 -50.01
CA GLY A 51 49.90 -24.83 -49.08
C GLY A 51 51.32 -24.40 -49.47
N GLN A 52 52.13 -24.06 -48.47
CA GLN A 52 53.54 -23.68 -48.62
C GLN A 52 54.47 -24.89 -48.48
N ARG A 53 55.52 -24.97 -49.32
CA ARG A 53 56.61 -25.94 -49.13
C ARG A 53 57.53 -25.49 -47.99
N VAL A 54 57.63 -26.32 -46.96
CA VAL A 54 58.53 -26.13 -45.81
C VAL A 54 59.77 -27.01 -45.93
N ARG A 55 60.89 -26.55 -45.36
CA ARG A 55 62.15 -27.30 -45.25
C ARG A 55 62.09 -28.26 -44.07
N LEU A 56 62.81 -29.38 -44.18
CA LEU A 56 63.04 -30.26 -43.03
C LEU A 56 64.11 -29.67 -42.11
N ALA A 57 64.05 -30.02 -40.82
CA ALA A 57 64.94 -29.46 -39.79
C ALA A 57 66.43 -29.68 -40.09
N ASP A 58 66.81 -30.86 -40.60
CA ASP A 58 68.19 -31.18 -41.02
C ASP A 58 68.66 -30.25 -42.15
N HIS A 59 67.77 -29.88 -43.07
CA HIS A 59 68.08 -29.00 -44.19
C HIS A 59 68.21 -27.54 -43.73
N VAL A 60 67.35 -27.07 -42.82
CA VAL A 60 67.47 -25.72 -42.20
C VAL A 60 68.79 -25.59 -41.43
N MET A 61 69.15 -26.59 -40.61
CA MET A 61 70.39 -26.57 -39.82
C MET A 61 71.66 -26.68 -40.68
N ARG A 62 71.61 -27.46 -41.78
CA ARG A 62 72.75 -27.65 -42.70
C ARG A 62 72.98 -26.44 -43.60
N GLU A 63 71.92 -25.83 -44.13
CA GLU A 63 72.02 -24.69 -45.05
C GLU A 63 72.00 -23.34 -44.32
N ARG A 64 71.69 -23.33 -43.01
CA ARG A 64 71.56 -22.15 -42.15
C ARG A 64 70.60 -21.10 -42.71
N LEU A 65 69.53 -21.53 -43.36
CA LEU A 65 68.58 -20.64 -44.02
C LEU A 65 67.13 -21.13 -43.82
N GLY A 66 66.23 -20.21 -43.49
CA GLY A 66 64.81 -20.52 -43.28
C GLY A 66 63.87 -19.33 -43.49
N THR A 67 62.62 -19.63 -43.85
CA THR A 67 61.49 -18.68 -43.82
C THR A 67 60.88 -18.58 -42.42
N CYS A 68 59.97 -17.64 -42.18
CA CYS A 68 59.28 -17.51 -40.89
C CYS A 68 58.54 -18.81 -40.50
N LEU A 69 57.92 -19.50 -41.46
CA LEU A 69 57.28 -20.80 -41.22
C LEU A 69 58.30 -21.92 -40.93
N ASP A 70 59.42 -21.98 -41.65
CA ASP A 70 60.49 -22.97 -41.40
C ASP A 70 61.04 -22.85 -39.97
N LEU A 71 61.31 -21.62 -39.52
CA LEU A 71 61.85 -21.32 -38.18
C LEU A 71 60.79 -21.55 -37.08
N SER A 72 59.53 -21.24 -37.35
CA SER A 72 58.42 -21.51 -36.43
C SER A 72 58.24 -23.01 -36.18
N LEU A 73 58.30 -23.83 -37.23
CA LEU A 73 58.21 -25.28 -37.12
C LEU A 73 59.44 -25.89 -36.43
N LEU A 74 60.63 -25.33 -36.63
CA LEU A 74 61.85 -25.77 -35.95
C LEU A 74 61.79 -25.51 -34.43
N LEU A 75 61.38 -24.30 -34.02
CA LEU A 75 61.18 -23.96 -32.60
C LEU A 75 60.07 -24.81 -31.95
N ALA A 76 58.93 -24.95 -32.62
CA ALA A 76 57.84 -25.77 -32.12
C ALA A 76 58.23 -27.24 -31.98
N GLY A 77 58.99 -27.81 -32.94
CA GLY A 77 59.52 -29.17 -32.83
C GLY A 77 60.51 -29.35 -31.66
N LEU A 78 61.33 -28.33 -31.39
CA LEU A 78 62.24 -28.32 -30.23
C LEU A 78 61.47 -28.28 -28.91
N TRP A 79 60.42 -27.47 -28.81
CA TRP A 79 59.57 -27.37 -27.62
C TRP A 79 58.70 -28.62 -27.41
N GLU A 80 58.15 -29.21 -28.48
CA GLU A 80 57.43 -30.51 -28.43
C GLU A 80 58.34 -31.61 -27.85
N GLN A 81 59.60 -31.69 -28.29
CA GLN A 81 60.59 -32.64 -27.76
C GLN A 81 61.11 -32.28 -26.36
N SER A 82 60.94 -31.02 -25.94
CA SER A 82 61.24 -30.56 -24.58
C SER A 82 60.09 -30.79 -23.59
N GLY A 83 59.02 -31.47 -24.03
CA GLY A 83 57.86 -31.80 -23.19
C GLY A 83 56.86 -30.64 -23.00
N LEU A 84 56.95 -29.59 -23.83
CA LEU A 84 55.97 -28.50 -23.89
C LEU A 84 54.89 -28.79 -24.94
N ASN A 85 53.77 -28.07 -24.86
CA ASN A 85 52.66 -28.09 -25.82
C ASN A 85 52.76 -26.83 -26.71
N PRO A 86 53.34 -26.92 -27.92
CA PRO A 86 53.47 -25.78 -28.83
C PRO A 86 52.27 -25.60 -29.77
N LEU A 87 52.15 -24.39 -30.32
CA LEU A 87 51.21 -24.00 -31.36
C LEU A 87 51.93 -23.26 -32.49
N ILE A 88 51.33 -23.25 -33.67
CA ILE A 88 51.75 -22.42 -34.81
C ILE A 88 50.65 -21.42 -35.12
N LEU A 89 50.97 -20.13 -35.05
CA LEU A 89 50.09 -19.03 -35.44
C LEU A 89 50.38 -18.64 -36.89
N LEU A 90 49.36 -18.67 -37.74
CA LEU A 90 49.41 -18.34 -39.16
C LEU A 90 48.66 -17.03 -39.41
N PHE A 91 49.36 -16.06 -39.98
CA PHE A 91 48.84 -14.77 -40.45
C PHE A 91 48.87 -14.75 -41.99
N ASP A 92 48.27 -13.75 -42.62
CA ASP A 92 48.21 -13.65 -44.08
C ASP A 92 49.60 -13.52 -44.76
N ASP A 93 50.60 -12.98 -44.05
CA ASP A 93 51.97 -12.75 -44.53
C ASP A 93 53.09 -13.36 -43.66
N HIS A 94 52.75 -14.06 -42.56
CA HIS A 94 53.74 -14.44 -41.54
C HIS A 94 53.32 -15.65 -40.70
N ALA A 95 54.28 -16.25 -40.00
CA ALA A 95 54.04 -17.32 -39.03
C ALA A 95 54.85 -17.11 -37.74
N LEU A 96 54.25 -17.41 -36.59
CA LEU A 96 54.87 -17.35 -35.27
C LEU A 96 54.67 -18.67 -34.52
N PRO A 97 55.68 -19.24 -33.86
CA PRO A 97 55.47 -20.29 -32.88
C PRO A 97 54.96 -19.70 -31.55
N ALA A 98 54.20 -20.50 -30.82
CA ALA A 98 53.76 -20.22 -29.46
C ALA A 98 53.85 -21.50 -28.61
N PHE A 99 53.74 -21.38 -27.29
CA PHE A 99 53.63 -22.54 -26.38
C PHE A 99 52.82 -22.21 -25.14
N TRP A 100 52.18 -23.23 -24.57
CA TRP A 100 51.49 -23.14 -23.29
C TRP A 100 52.49 -23.10 -22.12
N THR A 101 52.21 -22.32 -21.08
CA THR A 101 53.06 -22.26 -19.87
C THR A 101 52.77 -23.37 -18.85
N HIS A 102 51.75 -24.18 -19.10
CA HIS A 102 51.34 -25.34 -18.29
C HIS A 102 50.76 -26.43 -19.22
N ASP A 103 50.47 -27.65 -18.72
CA ASP A 103 49.97 -28.77 -19.54
C ASP A 103 48.49 -28.58 -19.91
N GLU A 104 48.26 -27.63 -20.82
CA GLU A 104 46.98 -27.33 -21.47
C GLU A 104 47.09 -27.45 -22.99
N HIS A 105 45.94 -27.53 -23.66
CA HIS A 105 45.83 -27.52 -25.12
C HIS A 105 44.41 -27.15 -25.59
N PHE A 106 44.25 -26.66 -26.82
CA PHE A 106 42.91 -26.40 -27.35
C PHE A 106 42.08 -27.69 -27.51
N ALA A 107 40.75 -27.58 -27.37
CA ALA A 107 39.85 -28.73 -27.58
C ALA A 107 39.79 -29.18 -29.07
N GLU A 108 39.99 -28.24 -29.98
CA GLU A 108 40.05 -28.45 -31.43
C GLU A 108 41.48 -28.21 -31.95
N PRO A 109 41.91 -28.86 -33.05
CA PRO A 109 43.30 -28.81 -33.51
C PRO A 109 43.67 -27.46 -34.15
N ALA A 110 42.69 -26.64 -34.52
CA ALA A 110 42.89 -25.30 -35.02
C ALA A 110 41.79 -24.34 -34.50
N THR A 111 42.10 -23.05 -34.41
CA THR A 111 41.13 -21.99 -34.06
C THR A 111 41.51 -20.68 -34.76
N ASP A 112 40.51 -19.95 -35.25
CA ASP A 112 40.61 -18.70 -36.00
C ASP A 112 40.13 -17.48 -35.18
N GLU A 113 40.21 -17.54 -33.83
CA GLU A 113 39.81 -16.47 -32.92
C GLU A 113 41.03 -15.67 -32.36
N PRO A 114 41.40 -14.50 -32.92
CA PRO A 114 42.51 -13.68 -32.41
C PRO A 114 42.35 -13.30 -30.93
N ALA A 115 41.12 -13.01 -30.51
CA ALA A 115 40.81 -12.60 -29.14
C ALA A 115 41.16 -13.68 -28.11
N ARG A 116 41.01 -14.97 -28.44
CA ARG A 116 41.33 -16.09 -27.56
C ARG A 116 42.84 -16.18 -27.31
N LEU A 117 43.63 -15.97 -28.35
CA LEU A 117 45.10 -15.95 -28.28
C LEU A 117 45.60 -14.76 -27.46
N ARG A 118 45.06 -13.55 -27.70
CA ARG A 118 45.39 -12.35 -26.91
C ARG A 118 45.08 -12.53 -25.42
N LYS A 119 43.92 -13.10 -25.08
CA LYS A 119 43.56 -13.44 -23.69
C LYS A 119 44.59 -14.38 -23.05
N GLY A 120 44.97 -15.46 -23.75
CA GLY A 120 45.98 -16.40 -23.26
C GLY A 120 47.36 -15.78 -23.04
N VAL A 121 47.79 -14.87 -23.92
CA VAL A 121 49.06 -14.12 -23.76
C VAL A 121 48.98 -13.13 -22.58
N GLY A 122 47.91 -12.33 -22.50
CA GLY A 122 47.72 -11.36 -21.42
C GLY A 122 47.60 -11.98 -20.02
N LEU A 123 47.23 -13.26 -19.93
CA LEU A 123 47.15 -14.04 -18.69
C LEU A 123 48.41 -14.88 -18.40
N GLY A 124 49.44 -14.83 -19.24
CA GLY A 124 50.65 -15.64 -19.07
C GLY A 124 50.41 -17.15 -19.23
N GLU A 125 49.38 -17.54 -19.97
CA GLU A 125 49.03 -18.94 -20.27
C GLU A 125 49.64 -19.41 -21.59
N LEU A 126 49.77 -18.49 -22.54
CA LEU A 126 50.45 -18.64 -23.81
C LEU A 126 51.62 -17.67 -23.90
N VAL A 127 52.75 -18.12 -24.44
CA VAL A 127 53.85 -17.24 -24.86
C VAL A 127 54.02 -17.36 -26.36
N VAL A 128 53.94 -16.23 -27.06
CA VAL A 128 54.18 -16.10 -28.51
C VAL A 128 55.60 -15.58 -28.74
N VAL A 129 56.27 -16.02 -29.81
CA VAL A 129 57.69 -15.71 -30.06
C VAL A 129 57.90 -15.36 -31.54
N GLU A 130 58.63 -14.28 -31.83
CA GLU A 130 58.99 -13.90 -33.21
C GLU A 130 60.20 -14.71 -33.67
N SER A 131 59.94 -15.81 -34.38
CA SER A 131 60.95 -16.78 -34.82
C SER A 131 62.02 -16.16 -35.73
N THR A 132 61.71 -15.06 -36.42
CA THR A 132 62.69 -14.33 -37.25
C THR A 132 63.74 -13.54 -36.46
N VAL A 133 63.56 -13.35 -35.14
CA VAL A 133 64.61 -12.78 -34.27
C VAL A 133 65.84 -13.71 -34.20
N LEU A 134 65.69 -15.02 -34.44
CA LEU A 134 66.81 -15.96 -34.56
C LEU A 134 67.81 -15.60 -35.66
N THR A 135 67.41 -14.81 -36.66
CA THR A 135 68.29 -14.40 -37.77
C THR A 135 68.91 -13.02 -37.58
N GLN A 136 68.74 -12.43 -36.39
CA GLN A 136 69.27 -11.12 -36.03
C GLN A 136 70.48 -11.27 -35.11
N ARG A 137 71.58 -10.58 -35.43
CA ARG A 137 72.77 -10.58 -34.55
C ARG A 137 72.43 -9.88 -33.23
N GLY A 138 72.46 -10.64 -32.13
CA GLY A 138 72.10 -10.15 -30.80
C GLY A 138 70.59 -10.23 -30.48
N GLY A 139 69.80 -10.96 -31.26
CA GLY A 139 68.37 -11.17 -30.98
C GLY A 139 68.14 -11.96 -29.67
N THR A 140 67.38 -11.38 -28.74
CA THR A 140 67.05 -12.01 -27.44
C THR A 140 65.65 -12.62 -27.43
N PHE A 141 65.42 -13.58 -26.53
CA PHE A 141 64.09 -14.18 -26.35
C PHE A 141 63.04 -13.16 -25.90
N ALA A 142 63.40 -12.21 -25.04
CA ALA A 142 62.52 -11.10 -24.64
C ALA A 142 62.06 -10.26 -25.84
N ALA A 143 63.00 -9.83 -26.70
CA ALA A 143 62.68 -9.05 -27.89
C ALA A 143 61.81 -9.84 -28.88
N ALA A 144 62.02 -11.15 -28.98
CA ALA A 144 61.19 -12.05 -29.78
C ALA A 144 59.75 -12.15 -29.24
N VAL A 145 59.57 -12.26 -27.92
CA VAL A 145 58.23 -12.29 -27.28
C VAL A 145 57.51 -10.95 -27.44
N GLU A 146 58.20 -9.83 -27.20
CA GLU A 146 57.63 -8.50 -27.31
C GLU A 146 57.17 -8.18 -28.75
N SER A 147 58.02 -8.49 -29.75
CA SER A 147 57.69 -8.31 -31.17
C SER A 147 56.51 -9.17 -31.62
N ALA A 148 56.43 -10.42 -31.17
CA ALA A 148 55.30 -11.30 -31.47
C ALA A 148 53.99 -10.84 -30.81
N THR A 149 54.08 -10.33 -29.58
CA THR A 149 52.92 -9.83 -28.82
C THR A 149 52.31 -8.62 -29.53
N ARG A 150 53.14 -7.62 -29.91
CA ARG A 150 52.70 -6.46 -30.69
C ARG A 150 52.07 -6.84 -32.04
N ARG A 151 52.58 -7.87 -32.73
CA ARG A 151 51.97 -8.37 -33.98
C ARG A 151 50.59 -8.99 -33.72
N LEU A 152 50.44 -9.80 -32.66
CA LEU A 152 49.17 -10.44 -32.32
C LEU A 152 48.11 -9.43 -31.87
N GLU A 153 48.50 -8.37 -31.15
CA GLU A 153 47.62 -7.26 -30.75
C GLU A 153 47.01 -6.54 -31.95
N GLY A 154 47.78 -6.31 -33.02
CA GLY A 154 47.34 -5.60 -34.23
C GLY A 154 46.63 -6.46 -35.30
N ALA A 155 46.66 -7.79 -35.21
CA ALA A 155 46.16 -8.67 -36.28
C ALA A 155 44.62 -8.82 -36.32
N GLU A 156 43.98 -8.50 -37.44
CA GLU A 156 42.53 -8.75 -37.61
C GLU A 156 42.21 -10.24 -37.84
N SER A 157 43.14 -10.99 -38.45
CA SER A 157 43.05 -12.42 -38.78
C SER A 157 44.27 -13.18 -38.22
N VAL A 158 44.05 -14.33 -37.61
CA VAL A 158 45.09 -15.32 -37.28
C VAL A 158 44.48 -16.69 -37.08
N CYS A 159 45.10 -17.73 -37.62
CA CYS A 159 44.75 -19.13 -37.38
C CYS A 159 45.82 -19.80 -36.52
N ALA A 160 45.45 -20.27 -35.33
CA ALA A 160 46.33 -21.04 -34.45
C ALA A 160 46.11 -22.53 -34.66
N VAL A 161 47.19 -23.29 -34.88
CA VAL A 161 47.20 -24.76 -34.94
C VAL A 161 47.85 -25.31 -33.67
N ASP A 162 47.09 -26.04 -32.86
CA ASP A 162 47.60 -26.70 -31.65
C ASP A 162 48.22 -28.05 -32.02
N ILE A 163 49.53 -28.21 -31.77
CA ILE A 163 50.26 -29.41 -32.16
C ILE A 163 49.86 -30.59 -31.27
N ARG A 164 49.66 -30.37 -29.96
CA ARG A 164 49.29 -31.42 -28.99
C ARG A 164 47.94 -32.04 -29.36
N THR A 165 46.95 -31.22 -29.67
CA THR A 165 45.62 -31.69 -30.10
C THR A 165 45.67 -32.33 -31.49
N SER A 166 46.47 -31.79 -32.41
CA SER A 166 46.72 -32.41 -33.72
C SER A 166 47.35 -33.81 -33.59
N ARG A 167 48.31 -34.03 -32.67
CA ARG A 167 48.85 -35.36 -32.36
C ARG A 167 47.78 -36.32 -31.85
N ARG A 168 46.93 -35.85 -30.92
CA ARG A 168 45.81 -36.66 -30.37
C ARG A 168 44.79 -37.07 -31.44
N MET A 169 44.57 -36.23 -32.46
CA MET A 169 43.73 -36.56 -33.62
C MET A 169 44.45 -37.39 -34.71
N GLY A 170 45.69 -37.84 -34.46
CA GLY A 170 46.41 -38.80 -35.31
C GLY A 170 47.43 -38.20 -36.28
N VAL A 171 47.67 -36.88 -36.25
CA VAL A 171 48.68 -36.23 -37.11
C VAL A 171 50.10 -36.56 -36.62
N ARG A 172 50.78 -37.48 -37.29
CA ARG A 172 52.13 -37.93 -36.90
C ARG A 172 53.25 -37.01 -37.45
N PRO A 173 54.41 -36.90 -36.76
CA PRO A 173 55.58 -36.23 -37.31
C PRO A 173 56.05 -36.86 -38.62
N LEU A 174 56.65 -36.06 -39.51
CA LEU A 174 57.33 -36.57 -40.70
C LEU A 174 58.60 -37.34 -40.31
N PRO A 175 58.86 -38.53 -40.88
CA PRO A 175 60.06 -39.30 -40.55
C PRO A 175 61.32 -38.64 -41.12
N LEU A 176 62.20 -38.15 -40.25
CA LEU A 176 63.52 -37.63 -40.62
C LEU A 176 64.46 -38.78 -40.99
N ARG A 177 65.14 -38.67 -42.14
CA ARG A 177 66.19 -39.61 -42.56
C ARG A 177 67.55 -39.15 -42.07
N VAL A 178 67.81 -39.36 -40.78
CA VAL A 178 69.13 -39.08 -40.19
C VAL A 178 70.12 -40.13 -40.68
N LYS A 179 71.26 -39.71 -41.23
CA LYS A 179 72.46 -40.56 -41.31
C LYS A 179 73.11 -40.53 -39.93
N GLU A 180 73.27 -41.69 -39.31
CA GLU A 180 74.06 -41.80 -38.07
C GLU A 180 75.50 -41.31 -38.32
N ASN A 181 76.04 -40.51 -37.39
CA ASN A 181 77.46 -40.10 -37.22
C ASN A 181 77.95 -38.68 -37.64
N GLU A 182 77.11 -37.64 -37.80
CA GLU A 182 77.61 -36.28 -38.18
C GLU A 182 77.18 -35.07 -37.31
N THR A 183 76.85 -35.25 -36.03
CA THR A 183 76.61 -34.12 -35.09
C THR A 183 77.33 -34.24 -33.75
N THR A 184 78.64 -34.02 -33.77
CA THR A 184 79.41 -33.68 -32.57
C THR A 184 79.17 -32.20 -32.22
N ILE A 185 78.38 -31.92 -31.18
CA ILE A 185 78.21 -30.56 -30.68
C ILE A 185 79.49 -30.16 -29.92
N ALA A 186 80.24 -29.19 -30.44
CA ALA A 186 81.41 -28.64 -29.76
C ALA A 186 80.97 -27.82 -28.54
N PRO A 187 81.40 -28.15 -27.30
CA PRO A 187 80.94 -27.45 -26.09
C PRO A 187 81.24 -25.95 -26.08
N GLU A 188 82.32 -25.55 -26.74
CA GLU A 188 82.89 -24.20 -26.69
C GLU A 188 82.05 -23.16 -27.46
N ALA A 189 81.24 -23.59 -28.43
CA ALA A 189 80.35 -22.69 -29.18
C ALA A 189 79.11 -22.21 -28.38
N VAL A 190 78.75 -22.90 -27.29
CA VAL A 190 77.52 -22.65 -26.52
C VAL A 190 77.75 -21.62 -25.39
N ALA A 191 78.99 -21.27 -25.08
CA ALA A 191 79.34 -20.41 -23.95
C ALA A 191 79.18 -18.90 -24.21
N ALA A 192 79.19 -18.46 -25.47
CA ALA A 192 79.36 -17.05 -25.83
C ALA A 192 78.09 -16.17 -25.73
N GLY A 193 76.94 -16.73 -25.36
CA GLY A 193 75.64 -16.02 -25.28
C GLY A 193 74.95 -16.11 -23.93
N ALA A 194 75.65 -16.48 -22.86
CA ALA A 194 75.06 -16.82 -21.56
C ALA A 194 75.00 -15.66 -20.54
N GLU A 195 75.40 -14.44 -20.93
CA GLU A 195 75.33 -13.24 -20.09
C GLU A 195 74.59 -12.11 -20.81
N ASP A 196 73.25 -12.16 -20.84
CA ASP A 196 72.43 -10.98 -20.57
C ASP A 196 70.93 -11.29 -20.35
N ALA A 197 70.27 -10.43 -19.55
CA ALA A 197 68.82 -10.32 -19.34
C ALA A 197 67.99 -11.59 -19.04
N ARG A 198 67.75 -11.87 -17.73
CA ARG A 198 66.62 -12.73 -17.30
C ARG A 198 65.28 -12.11 -17.72
N VAL A 199 64.43 -12.90 -18.37
CA VAL A 199 63.08 -12.44 -18.77
C VAL A 199 62.07 -12.68 -17.65
N SER A 200 61.74 -11.66 -16.87
CA SER A 200 60.58 -11.69 -15.96
C SER A 200 59.31 -11.40 -16.76
N LEU A 201 58.56 -12.45 -17.09
CA LEU A 201 57.21 -12.33 -17.66
C LEU A 201 56.22 -12.17 -16.51
N GLY A 202 55.99 -10.94 -16.05
CA GLY A 202 55.15 -10.66 -14.87
C GLY A 202 53.73 -11.24 -14.93
N ALA A 203 53.16 -11.47 -16.12
CA ALA A 203 51.90 -12.18 -16.29
C ALA A 203 51.99 -13.68 -15.89
N VAL A 204 53.10 -14.35 -16.21
CA VAL A 204 53.34 -15.78 -15.93
C VAL A 204 53.62 -16.00 -14.44
N GLU A 205 54.41 -15.12 -13.82
CA GLU A 205 54.70 -15.15 -12.37
C GLU A 205 53.44 -14.95 -11.52
N LEU A 206 52.52 -14.08 -11.96
CA LEU A 206 51.20 -13.92 -11.31
C LEU A 206 50.30 -15.15 -11.52
N ALA A 207 50.31 -15.75 -12.71
CA ALA A 207 49.53 -16.95 -13.00
C ALA A 207 49.99 -18.18 -12.20
N GLU A 208 51.29 -18.29 -11.89
CA GLU A 208 51.83 -19.35 -11.03
C GLU A 208 51.38 -19.19 -9.57
N ARG A 209 51.30 -17.95 -9.07
CA ARG A 209 50.79 -17.67 -7.70
C ARG A 209 49.28 -17.91 -7.56
N ALA A 210 48.50 -17.68 -8.61
CA ALA A 210 47.04 -17.86 -8.59
C ALA A 210 46.59 -19.34 -8.57
N ALA A 211 47.45 -20.28 -8.98
CA ALA A 211 47.09 -21.69 -9.11
C ALA A 211 47.09 -22.48 -7.78
N ALA A 212 47.52 -21.88 -6.67
CA ALA A 212 47.81 -22.60 -5.42
C ALA A 212 46.62 -22.86 -4.48
N ASP A 213 45.52 -22.11 -4.60
CA ASP A 213 44.50 -21.97 -3.52
C ASP A 213 43.16 -22.73 -3.76
N GLY A 214 43.14 -23.76 -4.61
CA GLY A 214 41.89 -24.39 -5.08
C GLY A 214 41.39 -25.63 -4.31
N VAL A 215 40.31 -25.50 -3.51
CA VAL A 215 39.43 -26.62 -3.11
C VAL A 215 37.95 -26.25 -3.30
N THR A 216 37.11 -27.24 -3.61
CA THR A 216 35.74 -27.10 -4.14
C THR A 216 34.72 -27.75 -3.21
N GLU A 217 33.50 -27.19 -3.10
CA GLU A 217 32.28 -28.01 -2.95
C GLU A 217 30.98 -27.23 -3.24
N SER A 218 29.90 -27.94 -3.57
CA SER A 218 28.57 -27.38 -3.78
C SER A 218 27.49 -28.29 -3.19
N LEU A 219 26.43 -27.72 -2.58
CA LEU A 219 25.41 -28.48 -1.85
C LEU A 219 23.95 -28.15 -2.27
N PRO A 220 22.97 -29.05 -1.98
CA PRO A 220 21.61 -28.97 -2.54
C PRO A 220 20.65 -28.01 -1.80
N ARG A 221 19.48 -27.79 -2.41
CA ARG A 221 18.63 -26.59 -2.25
C ARG A 221 17.46 -26.74 -1.28
N ASP A 222 17.30 -25.77 -0.38
CA ASP A 222 16.17 -25.58 0.54
C ASP A 222 15.15 -24.54 0.04
N ARG A 223 14.01 -24.38 0.73
CA ARG A 223 13.04 -23.29 0.52
C ARG A 223 13.64 -21.90 0.74
N VAL A 224 14.59 -21.73 1.67
CA VAL A 224 15.35 -20.48 1.78
C VAL A 224 16.06 -20.17 0.45
N ASP A 225 16.57 -21.19 -0.26
CA ASP A 225 17.23 -21.00 -1.55
C ASP A 225 16.24 -20.76 -2.69
N ARG A 226 15.00 -21.28 -2.59
CA ARG A 226 13.88 -20.84 -3.45
C ARG A 226 13.53 -19.35 -3.24
N TRP A 227 13.62 -18.83 -2.01
CA TRP A 227 13.39 -17.40 -1.72
C TRP A 227 14.54 -16.52 -2.23
N LYS A 228 15.80 -16.92 -1.97
CA LYS A 228 16.99 -16.28 -2.56
C LYS A 228 16.84 -16.09 -4.07
N ARG A 229 16.50 -17.17 -4.80
CA ARG A 229 16.27 -17.14 -6.27
C ARG A 229 15.13 -16.22 -6.73
N LYS A 230 14.12 -15.97 -5.89
CA LYS A 230 13.03 -15.02 -6.21
C LYS A 230 13.39 -13.57 -5.93
N LEU A 231 14.38 -13.32 -5.07
CA LEU A 231 14.87 -11.98 -4.75
C LEU A 231 15.81 -11.47 -5.84
N LEU A 232 16.74 -12.28 -6.34
CA LEU A 232 17.57 -11.87 -7.48
C LEU A 232 16.77 -11.99 -8.79
N ASP A 233 16.45 -10.84 -9.39
CA ASP A 233 15.88 -10.78 -10.74
C ASP A 233 17.00 -11.00 -11.77
N LEU A 234 17.22 -12.27 -12.12
CA LEU A 234 18.19 -12.70 -13.13
C LEU A 234 17.70 -12.50 -14.58
N SER A 235 16.54 -11.84 -14.77
CA SER A 235 16.01 -11.54 -16.09
C SER A 235 16.62 -10.26 -16.68
N LEU A 236 16.57 -10.16 -18.01
CA LEU A 236 17.00 -8.98 -18.76
C LEU A 236 16.14 -7.72 -18.54
N ARG A 237 15.15 -7.76 -17.63
CA ARG A 237 14.45 -6.56 -17.15
C ARG A 237 15.29 -5.78 -16.13
N ASN A 238 16.23 -6.46 -15.47
CA ASN A 238 17.08 -5.88 -14.46
C ASN A 238 18.21 -5.04 -15.09
N ARG A 239 18.33 -3.76 -14.70
CA ARG A 239 19.39 -2.85 -15.18
C ARG A 239 20.80 -3.26 -14.70
N LEU A 240 20.89 -4.12 -13.68
CA LEU A 240 22.14 -4.73 -13.25
C LEU A 240 22.65 -5.80 -14.24
N LEU A 241 21.81 -6.33 -15.13
CA LEU A 241 22.21 -7.32 -16.14
C LEU A 241 22.13 -6.78 -17.57
N ASN A 242 21.19 -5.86 -17.80
CA ASN A 242 20.93 -5.24 -19.10
C ASN A 242 20.84 -3.72 -18.88
N PHE A 243 21.99 -3.13 -18.56
CA PHE A 243 22.17 -1.70 -18.51
C PHE A 243 21.86 -1.09 -19.87
N ARG A 244 21.11 0.00 -19.83
CA ARG A 244 20.73 0.80 -20.98
C ARG A 244 20.87 2.25 -20.60
N GLU A 245 21.58 2.98 -21.43
CA GLU A 245 21.56 4.44 -21.42
C GLU A 245 20.13 4.92 -21.67
N THR A 246 19.66 5.75 -20.75
CA THR A 246 18.32 6.33 -20.77
C THR A 246 18.41 7.71 -20.13
N LYS A 247 17.29 8.43 -20.05
CA LYS A 247 17.21 9.69 -19.30
C LYS A 247 17.52 9.55 -17.78
N ARG A 248 17.71 8.32 -17.29
CA ARG A 248 18.06 7.94 -15.91
C ARG A 248 19.47 7.29 -15.82
N ALA A 249 20.37 7.68 -16.72
CA ALA A 249 21.80 7.43 -16.65
C ALA A 249 22.57 8.54 -17.40
N VAL A 250 23.76 8.86 -16.91
CA VAL A 250 24.73 9.77 -17.52
C VAL A 250 26.07 9.05 -17.49
N GLU A 251 26.72 8.93 -18.65
CA GLU A 251 28.12 8.50 -18.75
C GLU A 251 29.02 9.68 -18.39
N LEU A 252 30.08 9.41 -17.63
CA LEU A 252 31.06 10.39 -17.19
C LEU A 252 32.40 10.07 -17.83
N ASP A 253 33.04 11.12 -18.34
CA ASP A 253 34.39 11.07 -18.89
C ASP A 253 35.39 11.14 -17.73
N VAL A 254 36.01 10.00 -17.42
CA VAL A 254 36.87 9.79 -16.26
C VAL A 254 38.21 9.21 -16.73
N PRO A 255 39.29 10.01 -16.79
CA PRO A 255 40.56 9.59 -17.38
C PRO A 255 41.36 8.63 -16.48
N ASN A 256 41.09 8.65 -15.18
CA ASN A 256 41.64 7.73 -14.20
C ASN A 256 40.57 7.39 -13.17
N VAL A 257 40.12 6.13 -13.20
CA VAL A 257 39.04 5.62 -12.35
C VAL A 257 39.48 5.41 -10.90
N VAL A 258 40.77 5.10 -10.67
CA VAL A 258 41.35 4.86 -9.34
C VAL A 258 41.36 6.17 -8.55
N VAL A 259 41.92 7.23 -9.14
CA VAL A 259 41.96 8.58 -8.52
C VAL A 259 40.56 9.13 -8.20
N LEU A 260 39.52 8.69 -8.91
CA LEU A 260 38.13 9.04 -8.59
C LEU A 260 37.59 8.23 -7.40
N GLU A 261 37.94 6.94 -7.29
CA GLU A 261 37.58 6.05 -6.18
C GLU A 261 38.21 6.55 -4.88
N ASP A 262 39.56 6.63 -4.82
CA ASP A 262 40.35 7.06 -3.65
C ASP A 262 39.79 8.37 -3.07
N ARG A 263 39.58 9.36 -3.95
CA ARG A 263 39.11 10.69 -3.53
C ARG A 263 37.68 10.68 -3.03
N LEU A 264 36.81 9.82 -3.57
CA LEU A 264 35.45 9.64 -3.04
C LEU A 264 35.49 8.91 -1.68
N ALA A 265 36.38 7.94 -1.49
CA ALA A 265 36.61 7.26 -0.22
C ALA A 265 37.12 8.22 0.88
N ASP A 266 38.06 9.11 0.53
CA ASP A 266 38.53 10.24 1.35
C ASP A 266 37.45 11.29 1.68
N GLY A 267 36.24 11.17 1.11
CA GLY A 267 35.12 12.07 1.35
C GLY A 267 35.13 13.35 0.50
N SER A 268 35.91 13.38 -0.59
CA SER A 268 35.84 14.47 -1.57
C SER A 268 34.50 14.48 -2.31
N SER A 269 34.17 15.63 -2.90
CA SER A 269 32.90 15.84 -3.60
C SER A 269 33.13 16.44 -4.98
N PHE A 270 32.50 15.90 -6.01
CA PHE A 270 32.75 16.30 -7.40
C PHE A 270 31.57 17.06 -8.01
N ASP A 271 31.82 18.23 -8.59
CA ASP A 271 30.82 18.97 -9.39
C ASP A 271 30.68 18.30 -10.78
N LEU A 272 29.46 17.99 -11.19
CA LEU A 272 29.15 17.43 -12.51
C LEU A 272 28.91 18.53 -13.54
N LEU A 273 29.68 18.49 -14.63
CA LEU A 273 29.68 19.46 -15.73
C LEU A 273 29.33 18.77 -17.06
N PRO A 274 28.76 19.48 -18.04
CA PRO A 274 28.52 18.96 -19.38
C PRO A 274 29.82 18.89 -20.21
N ARG A 275 29.81 18.17 -21.32
CA ARG A 275 30.95 18.06 -22.25
C ARG A 275 31.55 19.45 -22.58
N PRO A 276 32.87 19.64 -22.55
CA PRO A 276 33.50 20.93 -22.86
C PRO A 276 33.14 21.42 -24.27
N GLU A 277 32.63 22.65 -24.41
CA GLU A 277 32.17 23.18 -25.70
C GLU A 277 33.31 23.52 -26.67
N HIS A 278 34.52 23.78 -26.17
CA HIS A 278 35.64 24.34 -26.95
C HIS A 278 36.31 23.38 -27.96
N ARG A 279 35.86 22.12 -28.09
CA ARG A 279 36.52 21.08 -28.91
C ARG A 279 35.79 20.59 -30.15
N ALA A 280 34.63 21.16 -30.50
CA ALA A 280 33.85 20.70 -31.65
C ALA A 280 34.29 21.27 -33.03
N ALA A 281 35.23 22.21 -33.08
CA ALA A 281 35.43 23.11 -34.22
C ALA A 281 36.76 22.97 -35.00
N GLU A 282 37.80 22.35 -34.44
CA GLU A 282 39.11 22.23 -35.10
C GLU A 282 39.55 20.76 -35.10
N GLY A 283 39.82 20.22 -36.29
CA GLY A 283 40.12 18.80 -36.49
C GLY A 283 41.56 18.45 -36.13
N GLY A 284 41.73 17.37 -35.37
CA GLY A 284 43.02 16.89 -34.88
C GLY A 284 43.10 16.96 -33.36
N THR A 285 42.32 16.12 -32.67
CA THR A 285 42.45 15.91 -31.23
C THR A 285 43.72 15.14 -30.93
N ASP A 286 44.72 15.83 -30.37
CA ASP A 286 45.78 15.18 -29.61
C ASP A 286 45.16 14.58 -28.34
N GLU A 287 44.91 13.26 -28.37
CA GLU A 287 44.24 12.53 -27.29
C GLU A 287 45.00 12.67 -25.95
N ALA A 288 46.33 12.84 -25.99
CA ALA A 288 47.13 13.07 -24.78
C ALA A 288 46.81 14.44 -24.15
N ALA A 289 46.61 15.48 -24.96
CA ALA A 289 46.20 16.81 -24.49
C ALA A 289 44.72 16.88 -24.06
N GLU A 290 43.88 15.93 -24.51
CA GLU A 290 42.52 15.76 -23.97
C GLU A 290 42.55 15.08 -22.60
N ARG A 291 43.27 13.97 -22.49
CA ARG A 291 43.45 13.22 -21.24
C ARG A 291 44.05 14.08 -20.13
N GLY A 292 45.14 14.81 -20.40
CA GLY A 292 45.80 15.66 -19.42
C GLY A 292 44.94 16.82 -18.90
N PHE A 293 44.02 17.36 -19.72
CA PHE A 293 43.05 18.35 -19.26
C PHE A 293 42.03 17.74 -18.28
N LEU A 294 41.48 16.57 -18.63
CA LEU A 294 40.52 15.87 -17.77
C LEU A 294 41.14 15.43 -16.45
N GLU A 295 42.42 15.02 -16.44
CA GLU A 295 43.16 14.66 -15.23
C GLU A 295 43.37 15.87 -14.31
N ALA A 296 43.71 17.04 -14.87
CA ALA A 296 43.81 18.28 -14.11
C ALA A 296 42.45 18.68 -13.50
N GLU A 297 41.36 18.59 -14.26
CA GLU A 297 40.01 18.92 -13.76
C GLU A 297 39.49 17.92 -12.72
N LEU A 298 39.82 16.63 -12.86
CA LEU A 298 39.56 15.60 -11.84
C LEU A 298 40.32 15.94 -10.54
N SER A 299 41.58 16.38 -10.64
CA SER A 299 42.38 16.83 -9.49
C SER A 299 41.76 18.05 -8.76
N GLU A 300 40.94 18.82 -9.46
CA GLU A 300 40.20 20.00 -9.00
C GLU A 300 38.75 19.71 -8.55
N GLY A 301 38.33 18.44 -8.55
CA GLY A 301 36.99 18.05 -8.11
C GLY A 301 35.87 18.33 -9.12
N ARG A 302 36.19 18.32 -10.43
CA ARG A 302 35.24 18.52 -11.52
C ARG A 302 35.19 17.27 -12.41
N LEU A 303 33.98 16.82 -12.75
CA LEU A 303 33.74 15.65 -13.60
C LEU A 303 32.89 16.04 -14.81
N PHE A 304 33.30 15.58 -15.98
CA PHE A 304 32.63 15.90 -17.24
C PHE A 304 31.70 14.76 -17.68
N SER A 305 30.59 15.11 -18.29
CA SER A 305 29.66 14.20 -18.94
C SER A 305 29.98 14.13 -20.44
N THR A 306 29.73 12.98 -21.08
CA THR A 306 29.91 12.82 -22.54
C THR A 306 28.85 13.59 -23.36
N LEU A 307 27.86 14.19 -22.69
CA LEU A 307 26.66 14.82 -23.27
C LEU A 307 26.72 16.36 -23.27
N THR A 308 25.96 16.97 -24.17
CA THR A 308 25.78 18.44 -24.25
C THR A 308 25.20 19.06 -22.97
N GLU A 309 25.29 20.39 -22.81
CA GLU A 309 24.75 21.10 -21.64
C GLU A 309 23.25 20.79 -21.42
N ALA A 310 22.44 20.95 -22.46
CA ALA A 310 20.99 20.75 -22.38
C ALA A 310 20.61 19.30 -22.01
N GLU A 311 21.36 18.30 -22.50
CA GLU A 311 21.13 16.90 -22.14
C GLU A 311 21.60 16.58 -20.73
N THR A 312 22.81 17.01 -20.36
CA THR A 312 23.39 16.81 -19.02
C THR A 312 22.46 17.39 -17.95
N ALA A 313 22.06 18.65 -18.08
CA ALA A 313 21.16 19.31 -17.13
C ALA A 313 19.80 18.60 -17.01
N ARG A 314 19.27 18.07 -18.13
CA ARG A 314 18.01 17.33 -18.16
C ARG A 314 18.12 15.97 -17.48
N ARG A 315 19.15 15.17 -17.80
CA ARG A 315 19.33 13.82 -17.21
C ARG A 315 19.66 13.90 -15.72
N LEU A 316 20.50 14.85 -15.29
CA LEU A 316 20.81 15.06 -13.87
C LEU A 316 19.57 15.48 -13.06
N LEU A 317 18.67 16.29 -13.61
CA LEU A 317 17.40 16.64 -12.96
C LEU A 317 16.45 15.44 -12.81
N GLU A 318 16.36 14.58 -13.84
CA GLU A 318 15.57 13.33 -13.79
C GLU A 318 16.14 12.35 -12.76
N ILE A 319 17.47 12.15 -12.76
CA ILE A 319 18.19 11.30 -11.79
C ILE A 319 17.97 11.82 -10.36
N TYR A 320 18.17 13.12 -10.11
CA TYR A 320 17.93 13.75 -8.80
C TYR A 320 16.51 13.52 -8.28
N ARG A 321 15.50 13.74 -9.13
CA ARG A 321 14.08 13.55 -8.75
C ARG A 321 13.78 12.09 -8.42
N ALA A 322 14.22 11.16 -9.25
CA ALA A 322 13.91 9.74 -9.07
C ALA A 322 14.69 9.11 -7.90
N ALA A 323 15.96 9.47 -7.69
CA ALA A 323 16.72 9.05 -6.50
C ALA A 323 16.03 9.53 -5.22
N LYS A 324 15.62 10.81 -5.18
CA LYS A 324 14.90 11.38 -4.03
C LYS A 324 13.56 10.67 -3.78
N SER A 325 12.74 10.43 -4.80
CA SER A 325 11.46 9.70 -4.68
C SER A 325 11.67 8.29 -4.11
N SER A 326 12.71 7.58 -4.58
CA SER A 326 13.03 6.23 -4.09
C SER A 326 13.36 6.19 -2.60
N ILE A 327 14.12 7.17 -2.09
CA ILE A 327 14.45 7.27 -0.67
C ILE A 327 13.19 7.64 0.14
N GLU A 328 12.34 8.53 -0.36
CA GLU A 328 11.08 8.91 0.32
C GLU A 328 10.04 7.76 0.35
N GLU A 329 10.00 6.91 -0.69
CA GLU A 329 9.07 5.79 -0.82
C GLU A 329 9.56 4.51 -0.11
N THR A 330 10.85 4.16 -0.25
CA THR A 330 11.42 2.86 0.15
C THR A 330 12.52 2.94 1.22
N GLY A 331 13.01 4.14 1.56
CA GLY A 331 14.12 4.33 2.49
C GLY A 331 15.50 3.92 1.97
N ALA A 332 15.61 3.34 0.78
CA ALA A 332 16.86 2.82 0.21
C ALA A 332 17.47 3.77 -0.84
N ASN A 333 18.80 3.88 -0.85
CA ASN A 333 19.51 4.52 -1.96
C ASN A 333 19.46 3.62 -3.21
N VAL A 334 19.17 4.25 -4.34
CA VAL A 334 19.19 3.62 -5.67
C VAL A 334 20.12 4.34 -6.64
N LEU A 335 20.81 5.39 -6.20
CA LEU A 335 21.77 6.13 -6.99
C LEU A 335 23.18 5.59 -6.76
N TYR A 336 23.79 5.09 -7.82
CA TYR A 336 25.15 4.59 -7.79
C TYR A 336 25.96 5.15 -8.96
N LEU A 337 27.26 5.32 -8.73
CA LEU A 337 28.27 5.47 -9.75
C LEU A 337 28.79 4.08 -10.09
N ALA A 338 28.57 3.63 -11.32
CA ALA A 338 29.08 2.36 -11.82
C ALA A 338 30.48 2.56 -12.41
N LEU A 339 31.46 1.78 -11.96
CA LEU A 339 32.80 1.70 -12.54
C LEU A 339 32.91 0.38 -13.29
N GLY A 340 33.21 0.47 -14.59
CA GLY A 340 33.32 -0.67 -15.48
C GLY A 340 31.97 -1.30 -15.86
N MET A 341 31.92 -1.86 -17.06
CA MET A 341 30.80 -2.60 -17.62
C MET A 341 31.28 -3.91 -18.22
N LEU A 342 30.65 -5.03 -17.86
CA LEU A 342 30.74 -6.26 -18.65
C LEU A 342 29.81 -6.15 -19.86
N ARG A 343 30.37 -6.23 -21.06
CA ARG A 343 29.67 -6.51 -22.30
C ARG A 343 29.58 -8.03 -22.47
N TRP A 344 28.37 -8.57 -22.55
CA TRP A 344 28.11 -10.02 -22.58
C TRP A 344 26.97 -10.40 -23.55
N LEU A 345 26.94 -11.68 -23.95
CA LEU A 345 25.95 -12.27 -24.85
C LEU A 345 25.08 -13.30 -24.11
N GLU A 346 23.78 -13.30 -24.39
CA GLU A 346 22.81 -14.21 -23.72
C GLU A 346 22.99 -15.67 -24.13
N THR A 347 23.36 -15.91 -25.39
CA THR A 347 23.82 -17.19 -25.93
C THR A 347 25.00 -16.93 -26.86
N PRO A 348 25.84 -17.94 -27.18
CA PRO A 348 26.92 -17.78 -28.17
C PRO A 348 26.43 -17.35 -29.57
N SER A 349 25.15 -17.60 -29.87
CA SER A 349 24.48 -17.23 -31.13
C SER A 349 23.73 -15.89 -31.07
N ALA A 350 23.86 -15.10 -29.99
CA ALA A 350 23.12 -13.86 -29.82
C ALA A 350 23.85 -12.67 -30.46
N GLU A 351 23.19 -11.96 -31.38
CA GLU A 351 23.78 -10.79 -32.07
C GLU A 351 23.77 -9.51 -31.22
N VAL A 352 22.94 -9.43 -30.16
CA VAL A 352 22.71 -8.19 -29.41
C VAL A 352 23.43 -8.22 -28.04
N PRO A 353 24.59 -7.56 -27.90
CA PRO A 353 25.31 -7.48 -26.63
C PRO A 353 24.55 -6.71 -25.57
N ARG A 354 24.71 -7.15 -24.33
CA ARG A 354 24.15 -6.54 -23.13
C ARG A 354 25.31 -5.99 -22.30
N ARG A 355 25.09 -4.85 -21.64
CA ARG A 355 26.05 -4.27 -20.69
C ARG A 355 25.56 -4.49 -19.27
N ALA A 356 26.45 -4.78 -18.34
CA ALA A 356 26.16 -4.95 -16.91
C ALA A 356 27.25 -4.24 -16.09
N PRO A 357 26.90 -3.32 -15.17
CA PRO A 357 27.90 -2.62 -14.35
C PRO A 357 28.70 -3.62 -13.49
N LEU A 358 29.98 -3.34 -13.24
CA LEU A 358 30.85 -4.23 -12.46
C LEU A 358 30.91 -3.83 -10.98
N ILE A 359 31.38 -2.61 -10.71
CA ILE A 359 31.53 -2.04 -9.36
C ILE A 359 30.52 -0.91 -9.21
N LEU A 360 29.84 -0.79 -8.06
CA LEU A 360 28.78 0.20 -7.84
C LEU A 360 28.99 0.94 -6.51
N LEU A 361 29.41 2.21 -6.62
CA LEU A 361 29.63 3.11 -5.49
C LEU A 361 28.32 3.83 -5.14
N PRO A 362 27.83 3.74 -3.90
CA PRO A 362 26.59 4.41 -3.50
C PRO A 362 26.86 5.91 -3.32
N VAL A 363 26.31 6.74 -4.20
CA VAL A 363 26.51 8.20 -4.17
C VAL A 363 25.20 8.94 -3.94
N SER A 364 25.29 10.14 -3.36
CA SER A 364 24.18 11.09 -3.26
C SER A 364 24.36 12.26 -4.22
N LEU A 365 23.26 12.82 -4.72
CA LEU A 365 23.27 13.93 -5.67
C LEU A 365 22.76 15.22 -5.03
N VAL A 366 23.67 16.11 -4.65
CA VAL A 366 23.37 17.39 -4.02
C VAL A 366 23.16 18.46 -5.10
N ARG A 367 21.97 19.08 -5.11
CA ARG A 367 21.63 20.16 -6.06
C ARG A 367 21.83 21.52 -5.39
N ARG A 368 22.82 22.29 -5.85
CA ARG A 368 23.12 23.66 -5.36
C ARG A 368 22.62 24.71 -6.35
N SER A 369 22.09 25.82 -5.82
CA SER A 369 21.72 26.98 -6.64
C SER A 369 22.93 27.90 -6.79
N SER A 370 23.21 28.36 -8.00
CA SER A 370 24.27 29.33 -8.32
C SER A 370 23.72 30.43 -9.23
N GLY A 371 24.40 31.58 -9.30
CA GLY A 371 23.90 32.82 -9.93
C GLY A 371 23.57 32.78 -11.43
N GLY A 372 23.72 31.64 -12.09
CA GLY A 372 23.29 31.40 -13.48
C GLY A 372 22.63 30.05 -13.73
N GLY A 373 22.41 29.21 -12.70
CA GLY A 373 21.89 27.86 -12.90
C GLY A 373 22.01 26.94 -11.68
N TYR A 374 21.59 25.68 -11.85
CA TYR A 374 21.73 24.64 -10.82
C TYR A 374 22.96 23.79 -11.12
N ARG A 375 23.89 23.71 -10.16
CA ARG A 375 24.98 22.73 -10.20
C ARG A 375 24.59 21.48 -9.42
N TYR A 376 25.03 20.33 -9.90
CA TYR A 376 24.87 19.05 -9.23
C TYR A 376 26.23 18.54 -8.78
N ARG A 377 26.29 18.01 -7.56
CA ARG A 377 27.50 17.51 -6.95
C ARG A 377 27.26 16.08 -6.46
N ILE A 378 28.21 15.19 -6.72
CA ILE A 378 28.20 13.84 -6.14
C ILE A 378 29.08 13.80 -4.88
N GLU A 379 28.57 13.10 -3.87
CA GLU A 379 29.19 12.87 -2.57
C GLU A 379 28.96 11.38 -2.23
N LEU A 380 30.00 10.63 -1.87
CA LEU A 380 29.88 9.22 -1.47
C LEU A 380 28.98 9.11 -0.23
N THR A 381 28.12 8.09 -0.17
CA THR A 381 27.31 7.82 1.03
C THR A 381 28.02 6.85 1.96
N SER A 382 27.61 6.79 3.23
CA SER A 382 28.13 5.81 4.19
C SER A 382 27.57 4.38 3.98
N GLU A 383 27.06 4.05 2.80
CA GLU A 383 26.69 2.67 2.48
C GLU A 383 27.95 1.94 1.98
N PRO A 384 28.14 0.65 2.31
CA PRO A 384 29.31 -0.09 1.84
C PRO A 384 29.27 -0.20 0.32
N LEU A 385 30.47 -0.13 -0.27
CA LEU A 385 30.74 -0.33 -1.68
C LEU A 385 30.34 -1.77 -2.08
N ARG A 386 29.90 -1.99 -3.32
CA ARG A 386 29.37 -3.30 -3.74
C ARG A 386 29.80 -3.68 -5.16
N PRO A 387 30.24 -4.93 -5.40
CA PRO A 387 30.21 -5.49 -6.73
C PRO A 387 28.77 -5.75 -7.15
N ASN A 388 28.54 -5.90 -8.44
CA ASN A 388 27.26 -6.32 -8.96
C ASN A 388 27.00 -7.82 -8.71
N VAL A 389 26.57 -8.16 -7.50
CA VAL A 389 26.30 -9.56 -7.13
C VAL A 389 25.17 -10.20 -7.94
N THR A 390 24.28 -9.41 -8.55
CA THR A 390 23.29 -9.97 -9.50
C THR A 390 23.98 -10.50 -10.75
N LEU A 391 25.01 -9.81 -11.25
CA LEU A 391 25.85 -10.31 -12.33
C LEU A 391 26.63 -11.55 -11.88
N ILE A 392 27.33 -11.50 -10.74
CA ILE A 392 28.09 -12.64 -10.19
C ILE A 392 27.22 -13.90 -10.09
N GLU A 393 26.00 -13.80 -9.54
CA GLU A 393 25.09 -14.94 -9.46
C GLU A 393 24.54 -15.37 -10.84
N LYS A 394 24.35 -14.44 -11.79
CA LYS A 394 23.99 -14.76 -13.18
C LYS A 394 25.09 -15.59 -13.85
N LEU A 395 26.36 -15.20 -13.68
CA LEU A 395 27.52 -15.93 -14.18
C LEU A 395 27.61 -17.34 -13.56
N ARG A 396 27.44 -17.44 -12.23
CA ARG A 396 27.45 -18.70 -11.48
C ARG A 396 26.32 -19.65 -11.87
N VAL A 397 25.08 -19.15 -12.00
CA VAL A 397 23.88 -20.00 -12.14
C VAL A 397 23.52 -20.33 -13.58
N ASP A 398 23.62 -19.37 -14.49
CA ASP A 398 23.17 -19.54 -15.88
C ASP A 398 24.32 -19.90 -16.84
N PHE A 399 25.56 -19.49 -16.51
CA PHE A 399 26.76 -19.78 -17.31
C PHE A 399 27.73 -20.76 -16.66
N GLY A 400 27.49 -21.17 -15.41
CA GLY A 400 28.33 -22.15 -14.70
C GLY A 400 29.75 -21.67 -14.40
N MET A 401 30.01 -20.36 -14.49
CA MET A 401 31.35 -19.79 -14.30
C MET A 401 31.79 -19.88 -12.83
N ASP A 402 33.07 -20.13 -12.61
CA ASP A 402 33.67 -20.01 -11.28
C ASP A 402 33.88 -18.53 -10.95
N VAL A 403 33.03 -18.02 -10.05
CA VAL A 403 33.05 -16.62 -9.63
C VAL A 403 33.63 -16.43 -8.22
N ARG A 404 34.29 -17.45 -7.65
CA ARG A 404 34.82 -17.37 -6.26
C ARG A 404 35.80 -16.20 -6.06
N ALA A 405 36.60 -15.89 -7.09
CA ALA A 405 37.47 -14.71 -7.11
C ALA A 405 36.72 -13.35 -6.99
N LEU A 406 35.40 -13.33 -7.17
CA LEU A 406 34.55 -12.14 -7.10
C LEU A 406 33.67 -12.08 -5.84
N ASP A 407 33.72 -13.08 -4.96
CA ASP A 407 32.94 -13.07 -3.71
C ASP A 407 33.51 -12.06 -2.69
N ASP A 408 34.84 -11.88 -2.66
CA ASP A 408 35.54 -10.86 -1.86
C ASP A 408 36.11 -9.73 -2.73
N MET A 409 35.94 -8.48 -2.28
CA MET A 409 36.51 -7.30 -2.94
C MET A 409 37.91 -7.01 -2.35
N PRO A 410 38.99 -6.98 -3.15
CA PRO A 410 40.29 -6.52 -2.69
C PRO A 410 40.27 -5.01 -2.43
N GLU A 411 40.93 -4.62 -1.35
CA GLU A 411 41.15 -3.24 -0.92
C GLU A 411 42.66 -2.94 -0.97
N ASP A 412 43.02 -1.69 -1.26
CA ASP A 412 44.40 -1.18 -1.23
C ASP A 412 44.55 -0.04 -0.21
N ASP A 413 45.65 0.73 -0.27
CA ASP A 413 45.87 1.85 0.66
C ASP A 413 44.91 3.05 0.44
N GLY A 414 44.21 3.12 -0.71
CA GLY A 414 43.31 4.21 -1.10
C GLY A 414 41.82 3.87 -0.96
N GLY A 415 41.45 2.61 -1.14
CA GLY A 415 40.06 2.16 -1.07
C GLY A 415 39.88 0.79 -1.71
N LEU A 416 39.08 0.72 -2.77
CA LEU A 416 38.94 -0.50 -3.56
C LEU A 416 40.07 -0.60 -4.58
N ASP A 417 40.71 -1.77 -4.69
CA ASP A 417 41.63 -2.09 -5.78
C ASP A 417 40.81 -2.35 -7.06
N VAL A 418 40.31 -1.27 -7.66
CA VAL A 418 39.53 -1.25 -8.90
C VAL A 418 40.26 -1.99 -10.03
N PRO A 419 41.58 -1.80 -10.26
CA PRO A 419 42.33 -2.57 -11.25
C PRO A 419 42.25 -4.09 -11.02
N MET A 420 42.43 -4.57 -9.79
CA MET A 420 42.35 -5.99 -9.45
C MET A 420 40.92 -6.53 -9.57
N ILE A 421 39.90 -5.76 -9.21
CA ILE A 421 38.49 -6.17 -9.38
C ILE A 421 38.15 -6.33 -10.86
N LEU A 422 38.50 -5.34 -11.69
CA LEU A 422 38.28 -5.41 -13.13
C LEU A 422 39.06 -6.56 -13.77
N ARG A 423 40.28 -6.85 -13.29
CA ARG A 423 41.06 -8.03 -13.66
C ARG A 423 40.36 -9.34 -13.30
N ARG A 424 39.89 -9.51 -12.05
CA ARG A 424 39.16 -10.71 -11.63
C ARG A 424 37.91 -10.94 -12.48
N PHE A 425 37.19 -9.88 -12.86
CA PHE A 425 36.07 -10.00 -13.82
C PHE A 425 36.53 -10.49 -15.20
N ARG A 426 37.66 -9.99 -15.73
CA ARG A 426 38.26 -10.47 -16.99
C ARG A 426 38.66 -11.93 -16.94
N GLU A 427 39.22 -12.39 -15.82
CA GLU A 427 39.60 -13.79 -15.58
C GLU A 427 38.37 -14.70 -15.59
N VAL A 428 37.30 -14.34 -14.88
CA VAL A 428 36.03 -15.10 -14.84
C VAL A 428 35.37 -15.24 -16.22
N VAL A 429 35.43 -14.20 -17.06
CA VAL A 429 34.83 -14.21 -18.42
C VAL A 429 35.82 -14.55 -19.53
N ARG A 430 37.02 -15.04 -19.19
CA ARG A 430 38.10 -15.39 -20.14
C ARG A 430 37.58 -16.27 -21.27
N ASP A 431 36.97 -17.38 -20.91
CA ASP A 431 36.59 -18.45 -21.85
C ASP A 431 35.24 -18.19 -22.56
N ALA A 432 34.59 -17.04 -22.29
CA ALA A 432 33.38 -16.61 -22.97
C ALA A 432 33.70 -15.84 -24.27
N SER A 433 33.29 -16.41 -25.41
CA SER A 433 33.42 -15.76 -26.73
C SER A 433 32.42 -14.59 -26.88
N GLY A 434 32.88 -13.48 -27.45
CA GLY A 434 32.10 -12.24 -27.62
C GLY A 434 31.87 -11.41 -26.35
N TRP A 435 32.56 -11.71 -25.25
CA TRP A 435 32.44 -11.00 -23.97
C TRP A 435 33.68 -10.16 -23.65
N GLU A 436 33.47 -8.97 -23.09
CA GLU A 436 34.48 -7.91 -22.92
C GLU A 436 34.22 -7.07 -21.65
N VAL A 437 35.28 -6.60 -21.00
CA VAL A 437 35.20 -5.67 -19.84
C VAL A 437 35.60 -4.27 -20.30
N GLU A 438 34.59 -3.40 -20.42
CA GLU A 438 34.70 -1.99 -20.80
C GLU A 438 34.98 -1.12 -19.55
N GLU A 439 36.01 -0.28 -19.54
CA GLU A 439 36.33 0.61 -18.40
C GLU A 439 35.54 1.93 -18.41
N THR A 440 34.22 1.86 -18.66
CA THR A 440 33.35 3.04 -18.73
C THR A 440 32.72 3.40 -17.38
N THR A 441 32.59 4.70 -17.08
CA THR A 441 32.02 5.19 -15.81
C THR A 441 30.63 5.79 -16.01
N HIS A 442 29.65 5.36 -15.21
CA HIS A 442 28.25 5.72 -15.40
C HIS A 442 27.51 6.07 -14.10
N LEU A 443 27.01 7.31 -13.98
CA LEU A 443 26.08 7.69 -12.92
C LEU A 443 24.66 7.23 -13.27
N GLY A 444 24.03 6.39 -12.45
CA GLY A 444 22.75 5.78 -12.79
C GLY A 444 21.90 5.32 -11.62
N LEU A 445 20.64 5.00 -11.94
CA LEU A 445 19.69 4.43 -10.98
C LEU A 445 19.65 2.90 -11.09
N PHE A 446 20.08 2.23 -10.02
CA PHE A 446 20.20 0.78 -9.87
C PHE A 446 19.50 0.34 -8.57
N SER A 447 18.63 -0.67 -8.64
CA SER A 447 17.81 -1.08 -7.48
C SER A 447 18.38 -2.33 -6.80
N PHE A 448 18.90 -2.15 -5.59
CA PHE A 448 19.57 -3.20 -4.82
C PHE A 448 18.75 -3.77 -3.64
N ASN A 449 17.54 -3.28 -3.39
CA ASN A 449 16.76 -3.63 -2.19
C ASN A 449 16.61 -5.15 -2.01
N LYS A 450 16.44 -5.89 -3.12
CA LYS A 450 16.32 -7.36 -3.09
C LYS A 450 17.65 -8.08 -2.87
N PHE A 451 18.79 -7.48 -3.24
CA PHE A 451 20.12 -8.04 -2.98
C PHE A 451 20.47 -7.99 -1.49
N VAL A 452 20.20 -6.87 -0.80
CA VAL A 452 20.40 -6.79 0.66
C VAL A 452 19.63 -7.91 1.36
N MET A 453 18.34 -8.08 1.01
CA MET A 453 17.52 -9.18 1.52
C MET A 453 18.05 -10.58 1.14
N TRP A 454 18.64 -10.75 -0.05
CA TRP A 454 19.26 -12.01 -0.47
C TRP A 454 20.49 -12.35 0.36
N HIS A 455 21.36 -11.35 0.58
CA HIS A 455 22.59 -11.45 1.34
C HIS A 455 22.29 -11.76 2.82
N ASP A 456 21.31 -11.05 3.40
CA ASP A 456 20.84 -11.32 4.76
C ASP A 456 20.29 -12.75 4.89
N LEU A 457 19.58 -13.27 3.88
CA LEU A 457 19.12 -14.67 3.84
C LEU A 457 20.24 -15.69 3.57
N GLN A 458 21.36 -15.29 2.97
CA GLN A 458 22.57 -16.13 2.87
C GLN A 458 23.23 -16.22 4.24
N GLN A 459 23.65 -15.08 4.81
CA GLN A 459 24.37 -15.03 6.09
C GLN A 459 23.52 -15.54 7.26
N MET A 460 22.27 -15.09 7.38
CA MET A 460 21.38 -15.44 8.48
C MET A 460 20.48 -16.65 8.19
N GLY A 461 20.66 -17.37 7.08
CA GLY A 461 19.79 -18.50 6.70
C GLY A 461 19.61 -19.54 7.81
N GLY A 462 20.67 -19.86 8.55
CA GLY A 462 20.60 -20.73 9.73
C GLY A 462 19.84 -20.15 10.93
N ALA A 463 19.87 -18.82 11.14
CA ALA A 463 19.12 -18.15 12.19
C ALA A 463 17.63 -18.02 11.84
N VAL A 464 17.30 -17.73 10.58
CA VAL A 464 15.93 -17.69 10.03
C VAL A 464 15.23 -19.02 10.27
N ARG A 465 15.91 -20.16 10.08
CA ARG A 465 15.35 -21.50 10.36
C ARG A 465 15.10 -21.79 11.85
N ARG A 466 15.84 -21.14 12.77
CA ARG A 466 15.69 -21.34 14.23
C ARG A 466 14.62 -20.45 14.86
N GLN A 467 14.24 -19.34 14.23
CA GLN A 467 13.33 -18.35 14.80
C GLN A 467 11.86 -18.77 14.62
N ARG A 468 11.08 -18.82 15.71
CA ARG A 468 9.73 -19.43 15.79
C ARG A 468 8.69 -18.91 14.78
N LEU A 469 8.75 -17.64 14.40
CA LEU A 469 7.84 -17.03 13.42
C LEU A 469 8.29 -17.36 11.99
N LEU A 470 9.57 -17.18 11.70
CA LEU A 470 10.15 -17.39 10.38
C LEU A 470 10.16 -18.87 9.99
N SER A 471 10.40 -19.78 10.94
CA SER A 471 10.27 -21.23 10.73
C SER A 471 8.83 -21.64 10.40
N ARG A 472 7.83 -21.09 11.09
CA ARG A 472 6.41 -21.31 10.75
C ARG A 472 6.07 -20.79 9.35
N LEU A 473 6.58 -19.62 8.94
CA LEU A 473 6.41 -19.08 7.57
C LEU A 473 7.16 -19.88 6.49
N LEU A 474 8.25 -20.56 6.86
CA LEU A 474 8.95 -21.52 6.01
C LEU A 474 8.16 -22.84 5.88
N GLN A 475 7.44 -23.27 6.90
CA GLN A 475 6.68 -24.54 6.88
C GLN A 475 5.31 -24.42 6.19
N THR A 476 4.53 -23.37 6.49
CA THR A 476 3.10 -23.30 6.09
C THR A 476 2.84 -23.40 4.60
N GLY A 477 3.68 -22.78 3.76
CA GLY A 477 3.41 -22.71 2.30
C GLY A 477 3.73 -23.97 1.49
N ASP A 478 4.21 -25.07 2.11
CA ASP A 478 4.32 -26.36 1.43
C ASP A 478 3.04 -27.22 1.71
N ALA A 479 2.37 -27.03 2.85
CA ALA A 479 1.10 -27.72 3.18
C ALA A 479 -0.09 -27.31 2.28
N GLU A 480 -0.14 -26.07 1.79
CA GLU A 480 -1.23 -25.58 0.94
C GLU A 480 -1.29 -26.23 -0.46
N LYS A 481 -0.27 -26.98 -0.88
CA LYS A 481 -0.21 -27.56 -2.23
C LYS A 481 -0.64 -29.02 -2.32
N ASP A 482 -0.48 -29.79 -1.25
CA ASP A 482 -0.74 -31.23 -1.25
C ASP A 482 -2.15 -31.59 -0.75
N GLY A 483 -3.04 -30.60 -0.63
CA GLY A 483 -4.47 -30.79 -0.30
C GLY A 483 -4.74 -31.25 1.14
N GLN A 484 -3.68 -31.50 1.92
CA GLN A 484 -3.75 -31.81 3.33
C GLN A 484 -3.84 -30.49 4.10
N ALA A 485 -5.07 -30.08 4.40
CA ALA A 485 -5.34 -29.04 5.39
C ALA A 485 -4.50 -29.34 6.63
N ALA A 486 -3.71 -28.36 7.08
CA ALA A 486 -2.62 -28.56 8.03
C ALA A 486 -3.10 -29.27 9.32
N GLY A 487 -2.93 -30.59 9.33
CA GLY A 487 -3.12 -31.42 10.51
C GLY A 487 -2.04 -31.05 11.51
N SER A 488 -2.45 -30.46 12.63
CA SER A 488 -1.59 -30.07 13.72
C SER A 488 -0.79 -31.24 14.27
N THR A 489 0.52 -31.25 13.99
CA THR A 489 1.56 -32.06 14.65
C THR A 489 2.82 -31.18 14.74
N ASP A 490 3.42 -30.87 15.88
CA ASP A 490 3.15 -31.25 17.27
C ASP A 490 3.46 -30.06 18.23
N ALA A 491 3.06 -30.19 19.51
CA ALA A 491 3.20 -29.22 20.62
C ALA A 491 2.45 -27.88 20.41
N ASP A 492 1.28 -27.67 21.03
CA ASP A 492 1.05 -27.61 22.49
C ASP A 492 1.96 -26.61 23.25
N ASP A 493 1.92 -25.36 22.80
CA ASP A 493 2.07 -24.18 23.67
C ASP A 493 0.71 -23.46 23.69
N GLY A 494 -0.20 -23.90 24.55
CA GLY A 494 -1.36 -23.13 25.02
C GLY A 494 -2.01 -22.16 24.03
N ALA A 495 -2.62 -22.68 22.96
CA ALA A 495 -3.44 -21.90 22.03
C ALA A 495 -4.79 -21.51 22.65
N ALA A 496 -4.74 -20.86 23.82
CA ALA A 496 -5.88 -20.13 24.36
C ALA A 496 -6.38 -19.16 23.28
N ALA A 497 -7.71 -19.06 23.13
CA ALA A 497 -8.30 -18.03 22.28
C ALA A 497 -7.76 -16.65 22.68
N PHE A 498 -7.83 -15.68 21.77
CA PHE A 498 -7.66 -14.28 22.17
C PHE A 498 -8.71 -13.94 23.23
N ALA A 499 -8.36 -13.07 24.18
CA ALA A 499 -9.27 -12.63 25.22
C ALA A 499 -10.56 -12.08 24.61
N ASP A 500 -11.71 -12.40 25.23
CA ASP A 500 -13.01 -11.90 24.79
C ASP A 500 -13.04 -10.37 24.98
N PRO A 501 -13.23 -9.56 23.92
CA PRO A 501 -13.29 -8.11 24.03
C PRO A 501 -14.36 -7.62 25.03
N ALA A 502 -15.41 -8.40 25.29
CA ALA A 502 -16.47 -8.06 26.24
C ALA A 502 -16.09 -8.33 27.72
N LYS A 503 -15.01 -9.08 27.99
CA LYS A 503 -14.57 -9.48 29.34
C LYS A 503 -13.25 -8.88 29.78
N LEU A 504 -12.56 -8.15 28.90
CA LEU A 504 -11.27 -7.52 29.20
C LEU A 504 -11.25 -6.72 30.51
N ASP A 505 -12.31 -5.97 30.79
CA ASP A 505 -12.43 -5.13 31.99
C ASP A 505 -12.61 -5.92 33.30
N ASP A 506 -13.04 -7.18 33.21
CA ASP A 506 -13.13 -8.12 34.33
C ASP A 506 -11.84 -8.93 34.52
N GLU A 507 -11.06 -9.11 33.45
CA GLU A 507 -9.82 -9.89 33.44
C GLU A 507 -8.54 -9.06 33.64
N LEU A 508 -8.60 -7.74 33.48
CA LEU A 508 -7.45 -6.82 33.60
C LEU A 508 -7.76 -5.63 34.50
N ALA A 509 -6.99 -5.47 35.57
CA ALA A 509 -7.09 -4.30 36.43
C ALA A 509 -6.60 -3.00 35.73
N PRO A 510 -7.10 -1.82 36.15
CA PRO A 510 -6.61 -0.54 35.65
C PRO A 510 -5.09 -0.36 35.78
N GLY A 511 -4.47 0.10 34.70
CA GLY A 511 -3.02 0.28 34.63
C GLY A 511 -2.20 -0.99 34.49
N GLU A 512 -2.82 -2.19 34.36
CA GLU A 512 -2.06 -3.37 33.93
C GLU A 512 -1.50 -3.17 32.52
N LEU A 513 -2.33 -2.71 31.58
CA LEU A 513 -1.90 -2.34 30.23
C LEU A 513 -1.50 -0.86 30.19
N LEU A 514 -0.25 -0.58 29.83
CA LEU A 514 0.31 0.79 29.86
C LEU A 514 0.08 1.51 28.51
N CYS A 515 -1.19 1.73 28.18
CA CYS A 515 -1.59 2.46 26.98
C CYS A 515 -1.45 3.98 27.17
N THR A 516 -0.71 4.67 26.30
CA THR A 516 -0.59 6.15 26.31
C THR A 516 -1.72 6.86 25.58
N ARG A 517 -2.61 6.11 24.93
CA ARG A 517 -3.71 6.62 24.09
C ARG A 517 -4.95 5.75 24.26
N ASP A 518 -6.11 6.36 24.03
CA ASP A 518 -7.40 5.66 23.96
C ASP A 518 -7.32 4.38 23.12
N ALA A 519 -7.97 3.33 23.58
CA ALA A 519 -8.08 2.06 22.89
C ALA A 519 -9.49 1.49 23.08
N ASP A 520 -10.11 1.04 22.00
CA ASP A 520 -11.30 0.19 22.11
C ASP A 520 -10.92 -1.23 22.56
N SER A 521 -11.92 -2.05 22.92
CA SER A 521 -11.69 -3.40 23.42
C SER A 521 -10.92 -4.29 22.42
N SER A 522 -11.16 -4.16 21.10
CA SER A 522 -10.41 -4.95 20.10
C SER A 522 -8.94 -4.54 20.03
N GLN A 523 -8.63 -3.26 20.23
CA GLN A 523 -7.26 -2.75 20.32
C GLN A 523 -6.58 -3.21 21.62
N LEU A 524 -7.30 -3.24 22.74
CA LEU A 524 -6.79 -3.74 24.01
C LEU A 524 -6.49 -5.26 23.98
N VAL A 525 -7.29 -6.07 23.27
CA VAL A 525 -6.96 -7.49 23.01
C VAL A 525 -5.59 -7.60 22.32
N ALA A 526 -5.32 -6.75 21.32
CA ALA A 526 -4.03 -6.76 20.61
C ALA A 526 -2.85 -6.34 21.52
N VAL A 527 -3.04 -5.34 22.40
CA VAL A 527 -2.03 -4.94 23.39
C VAL A 527 -1.74 -6.08 24.37
N ARG A 528 -2.80 -6.70 24.93
CA ARG A 528 -2.67 -7.86 25.82
C ARG A 528 -1.97 -9.04 25.15
N ALA A 529 -2.34 -9.39 23.92
CA ALA A 529 -1.71 -10.48 23.18
C ALA A 529 -0.20 -10.25 22.95
N ALA A 530 0.19 -9.00 22.65
CA ALA A 530 1.61 -8.63 22.52
C ALA A 530 2.34 -8.67 23.88
N ARG A 531 1.69 -8.24 24.96
CA ARG A 531 2.21 -8.32 26.33
C ARG A 531 2.50 -9.77 26.75
N GLU A 532 1.56 -10.66 26.48
CA GLU A 532 1.66 -12.12 26.68
C GLU A 532 2.70 -12.81 25.75
N GLY A 533 3.33 -12.07 24.83
CA GLY A 533 4.36 -12.60 23.93
C GLY A 533 3.81 -13.42 22.75
N ARG A 534 2.49 -13.36 22.49
CA ARG A 534 1.87 -14.05 21.36
C ARG A 534 2.34 -13.43 20.05
N THR A 535 2.49 -14.27 19.03
CA THR A 535 2.73 -13.83 17.64
C THR A 535 1.42 -13.89 16.87
N PHE A 536 0.96 -12.76 16.32
CA PHE A 536 -0.34 -12.65 15.66
C PHE A 536 -0.30 -11.63 14.50
N VAL A 537 -1.31 -11.70 13.63
CA VAL A 537 -1.55 -10.71 12.57
C VAL A 537 -2.67 -9.78 13.03
N LEU A 538 -2.47 -8.47 12.89
CA LEU A 538 -3.47 -7.45 13.25
C LEU A 538 -3.98 -6.76 11.98
N GLU A 539 -5.22 -7.07 11.61
CA GLU A 539 -5.90 -6.44 10.47
C GLU A 539 -6.88 -5.36 10.93
N GLY A 540 -7.14 -4.39 10.06
CA GLY A 540 -8.12 -3.34 10.34
C GLY A 540 -8.37 -2.44 9.12
N PRO A 541 -9.61 -2.00 8.86
CA PRO A 541 -9.91 -1.02 7.80
C PRO A 541 -9.14 0.31 7.93
N PRO A 542 -9.07 1.14 6.87
CA PRO A 542 -8.54 2.50 7.01
C PRO A 542 -9.39 3.31 8.02
N GLY A 543 -8.72 4.06 8.90
CA GLY A 543 -9.37 4.85 9.96
C GLY A 543 -9.47 4.17 11.33
N THR A 544 -9.39 2.83 11.43
CA THR A 544 -9.59 2.08 12.70
C THR A 544 -8.40 2.12 13.67
N GLY A 545 -7.70 3.25 13.78
CA GLY A 545 -6.69 3.43 14.83
C GLY A 545 -5.42 2.57 14.74
N LYS A 546 -5.13 1.80 13.67
CA LYS A 546 -3.95 0.90 13.60
C LYS A 546 -2.64 1.47 14.16
N SER A 547 -2.25 2.70 13.79
CA SER A 547 -1.02 3.36 14.29
C SER A 547 -1.09 3.81 15.77
N GLN A 548 -2.30 3.89 16.34
CA GLN A 548 -2.59 4.10 17.76
C GLN A 548 -2.42 2.79 18.52
N THR A 549 -2.97 1.69 18.01
CA THR A 549 -2.77 0.34 18.56
C THR A 549 -1.30 -0.05 18.59
N ILE A 550 -0.55 0.23 17.51
CA ILE A 550 0.92 0.03 17.47
C ILE A 550 1.62 0.88 18.53
N ALA A 551 1.25 2.16 18.70
CA ALA A 551 1.84 3.01 19.72
C ALA A 551 1.57 2.49 21.14
N ASN A 552 0.36 2.00 21.43
CA ASN A 552 0.02 1.39 22.72
C ASN A 552 0.75 0.06 22.96
N ILE A 553 0.93 -0.78 21.94
CA ILE A 553 1.77 -2.00 22.03
C ILE A 553 3.22 -1.64 22.37
N ILE A 554 3.78 -0.61 21.73
CA ILE A 554 5.14 -0.14 22.01
C ILE A 554 5.24 0.44 23.43
N ALA A 555 4.28 1.26 23.85
CA ALA A 555 4.23 1.84 25.19
C ALA A 555 4.16 0.77 26.29
N ASP A 556 3.27 -0.22 26.16
CA ASP A 556 3.18 -1.34 27.10
C ASP A 556 4.47 -2.15 27.14
N ALA A 557 5.05 -2.49 25.98
CA ALA A 557 6.32 -3.19 25.93
C ALA A 557 7.46 -2.42 26.62
N LEU A 558 7.59 -1.12 26.36
CA LEU A 558 8.60 -0.26 26.99
C LEU A 558 8.40 -0.15 28.51
N GLY A 559 7.17 0.04 28.97
CA GLY A 559 6.84 0.12 30.41
C GLY A 559 7.11 -1.20 31.16
N ASN A 560 7.12 -2.33 30.47
CA ASN A 560 7.55 -3.63 31.00
C ASN A 560 9.04 -3.93 30.75
N GLY A 561 9.86 -2.92 30.42
CA GLY A 561 11.31 -3.07 30.22
C GLY A 561 11.71 -3.86 28.96
N LYS A 562 10.78 -4.12 28.03
CA LYS A 562 11.07 -4.84 26.78
C LYS A 562 11.67 -3.89 25.74
N ARG A 563 12.60 -4.40 24.94
CA ARG A 563 13.15 -3.72 23.76
C ARG A 563 12.27 -4.02 22.55
N VAL A 564 11.93 -3.01 21.75
CA VAL A 564 11.06 -3.15 20.58
C VAL A 564 11.77 -2.68 19.32
N LEU A 565 11.81 -3.54 18.29
CA LEU A 565 12.21 -3.16 16.93
C LEU A 565 10.94 -3.03 16.07
N PHE A 566 10.58 -1.81 15.70
CA PHE A 566 9.46 -1.55 14.81
C PHE A 566 9.94 -1.39 13.36
N VAL A 567 9.48 -2.29 12.48
CA VAL A 567 9.84 -2.31 11.05
C VAL A 567 8.57 -2.11 10.22
N ALA A 568 8.65 -1.30 9.17
CA ALA A 568 7.58 -1.11 8.19
C ALA A 568 8.15 -0.84 6.80
N GLU A 569 7.41 -1.22 5.76
CA GLU A 569 7.79 -1.05 4.35
C GLU A 569 7.99 0.43 3.95
N LYS A 570 7.31 1.37 4.62
CA LYS A 570 7.24 2.78 4.21
C LYS A 570 7.58 3.73 5.35
N MET A 571 8.45 4.70 5.06
CA MET A 571 8.85 5.80 5.95
C MET A 571 7.67 6.57 6.55
N ALA A 572 6.56 6.70 5.81
CA ALA A 572 5.33 7.32 6.30
C ALA A 572 4.73 6.61 7.52
N ALA A 573 4.80 5.28 7.60
CA ALA A 573 4.29 4.54 8.76
C ALA A 573 5.15 4.76 10.01
N LEU A 574 6.47 4.68 9.85
CA LEU A 574 7.46 4.88 10.91
C LEU A 574 7.37 6.29 11.50
N SER A 575 7.39 7.32 10.64
CA SER A 575 7.28 8.72 11.06
C SER A 575 5.94 9.07 11.71
N VAL A 576 4.82 8.41 11.35
CA VAL A 576 3.52 8.58 12.03
C VAL A 576 3.54 7.97 13.43
N VAL A 577 4.10 6.77 13.60
CA VAL A 577 4.19 6.11 14.93
C VAL A 577 5.16 6.86 15.84
N ARG A 578 6.36 7.22 15.35
CA ARG A 578 7.31 8.07 16.08
C ARG A 578 6.69 9.40 16.53
N ARG A 579 5.96 10.08 15.65
CA ARG A 579 5.29 11.36 16.00
C ARG A 579 4.22 11.18 17.07
N ARG A 580 3.57 10.01 17.13
CA ARG A 580 2.64 9.67 18.22
C ARG A 580 3.41 9.47 19.53
N LEU A 581 4.38 8.55 19.56
CA LEU A 581 5.22 8.29 20.73
C LEU A 581 5.90 9.57 21.27
N GLY A 582 6.42 10.42 20.39
CA GLY A 582 7.03 11.70 20.77
C GLY A 582 6.06 12.72 21.38
N ARG A 583 4.77 12.70 21.00
CA ARG A 583 3.72 13.50 21.67
C ARG A 583 3.31 12.91 23.02
N ASP A 584 3.51 11.62 23.20
CA ASP A 584 3.14 10.86 24.40
C ASP A 584 4.31 10.83 25.41
N GLY A 585 5.34 11.66 25.24
CA GLY A 585 6.53 11.72 26.08
C GLY A 585 7.58 10.62 25.81
N LEU A 586 7.26 9.60 25.02
CA LEU A 586 8.14 8.46 24.72
C LEU A 586 9.20 8.75 23.63
N GLY A 587 9.29 9.99 23.15
CA GLY A 587 10.23 10.42 22.11
C GLY A 587 11.71 10.11 22.40
N PRO A 588 12.25 10.40 23.59
CA PRO A 588 13.64 10.11 23.94
C PRO A 588 14.02 8.62 23.87
N PHE A 589 13.04 7.71 24.04
CA PHE A 589 13.25 6.27 23.97
C PHE A 589 13.16 5.71 22.53
N CYS A 590 12.95 6.56 21.52
CA CYS A 590 12.80 6.17 20.11
C CYS A 590 14.07 6.47 19.29
N LEU A 591 14.93 5.47 19.08
CA LEU A 591 16.09 5.58 18.19
C LEU A 591 15.69 5.31 16.72
N GLU A 592 15.95 6.26 15.83
CA GLU A 592 15.72 6.08 14.38
C GLU A 592 16.92 5.45 13.67
N LEU A 593 16.76 4.19 13.27
CA LEU A 593 17.71 3.46 12.41
C LEU A 593 17.41 3.73 10.93
N HIS A 594 17.59 4.98 10.50
CA HIS A 594 17.47 5.38 9.09
C HIS A 594 18.85 5.72 8.50
N SER A 595 19.09 5.22 7.28
CA SER A 595 20.40 5.12 6.64
C SER A 595 21.17 6.44 6.54
N ALA A 596 22.49 6.33 6.72
CA ALA A 596 23.55 7.32 6.44
C ALA A 596 23.47 8.72 7.08
N ARG A 597 22.33 9.17 7.63
CA ARG A 597 22.15 10.53 8.18
C ARG A 597 22.11 10.63 9.70
N SER A 598 21.96 9.52 10.41
CA SER A 598 22.17 9.46 11.85
C SER A 598 23.67 9.55 12.16
N SER A 599 24.23 10.77 12.04
CA SER A 599 25.60 11.05 12.43
C SER A 599 25.86 10.51 13.85
N LYS A 600 27.07 10.01 14.11
CA LYS A 600 27.47 9.49 15.43
C LYS A 600 27.12 10.47 16.57
N LYS A 601 27.20 11.78 16.30
CA LYS A 601 26.79 12.88 17.18
C LYS A 601 25.29 12.89 17.50
N GLU A 602 24.42 12.65 16.51
CA GLU A 602 22.96 12.61 16.72
C GLU A 602 22.53 11.36 17.51
N VAL A 603 23.16 10.22 17.26
CA VAL A 603 22.92 8.99 18.06
C VAL A 603 23.34 9.22 19.52
N LEU A 604 24.53 9.79 19.75
CA LEU A 604 24.99 10.15 21.10
C LEU A 604 24.07 11.17 21.78
N ARG A 605 23.53 12.15 21.02
CA ARG A 605 22.56 13.14 21.52
C ARG A 605 21.27 12.47 22.01
N GLN A 606 20.68 11.58 21.20
CA GLN A 606 19.47 10.84 21.56
C GLN A 606 19.69 9.90 22.76
N LEU A 607 20.85 9.22 22.84
CA LEU A 607 21.22 8.42 24.01
C LEU A 607 21.35 9.27 25.29
N GLY A 608 21.87 10.50 25.18
CA GLY A 608 21.87 11.47 26.28
C GLY A 608 20.47 11.87 26.72
N GLU A 609 19.59 12.23 25.78
CA GLU A 609 18.18 12.56 26.06
C GLU A 609 17.44 11.42 26.76
N ALA A 610 17.69 10.17 26.37
CA ALA A 610 17.12 8.99 27.02
C ALA A 610 17.61 8.80 28.47
N LEU A 611 18.91 9.03 28.72
CA LEU A 611 19.51 8.91 30.05
C LEU A 611 19.02 9.99 31.03
N ASP A 612 18.81 11.21 30.54
CA ASP A 612 18.28 12.30 31.36
C ASP A 612 16.77 12.12 31.62
N ALA A 613 16.00 11.66 30.63
CA ALA A 613 14.59 11.32 30.81
C ALA A 613 14.38 10.20 31.86
N ALA A 614 15.25 9.19 31.88
CA ALA A 614 15.19 8.08 32.84
C ALA A 614 15.43 8.51 34.32
N ARG A 615 15.89 9.74 34.57
CA ARG A 615 16.13 10.28 35.92
C ARG A 615 14.95 11.10 36.46
N ALA A 616 13.90 11.31 35.68
CA ALA A 616 12.80 12.20 36.02
C ALA A 616 11.48 11.42 36.24
N GLY A 617 11.09 11.24 37.51
CA GLY A 617 9.77 10.74 37.88
C GLY A 617 9.68 10.23 39.32
N ASP A 618 8.53 10.47 39.96
CA ASP A 618 8.10 9.71 41.14
C ASP A 618 7.31 8.48 40.63
N PRO A 619 7.78 7.24 40.87
CA PRO A 619 7.07 6.03 40.45
C PRO A 619 5.65 5.91 41.02
N ASN A 620 5.41 6.48 42.21
CA ASN A 620 4.18 6.28 42.97
C ASN A 620 3.05 7.24 42.56
N ALA A 621 3.33 8.23 41.71
CA ALA A 621 2.33 9.21 41.25
C ALA A 621 1.19 8.59 40.43
N TRP A 622 1.34 7.35 39.96
CA TRP A 622 0.36 6.65 39.12
C TRP A 622 -0.72 5.89 39.88
N ASP A 623 -0.48 5.49 41.14
CA ASP A 623 -1.39 4.53 41.80
C ASP A 623 -2.75 5.14 42.14
N GLY A 624 -2.80 6.40 42.61
CA GLY A 624 -4.06 7.10 42.85
C GLY A 624 -4.92 7.26 41.58
N VAL A 625 -4.30 7.46 40.42
CA VAL A 625 -5.00 7.54 39.12
C VAL A 625 -5.56 6.18 38.70
N ARG A 626 -4.87 5.08 39.03
CA ARG A 626 -5.33 3.71 38.77
C ARG A 626 -6.54 3.34 39.63
N GLU A 627 -6.55 3.75 40.90
CA GLU A 627 -7.69 3.55 41.80
C GLU A 627 -8.93 4.33 41.34
N GLU A 628 -8.79 5.62 40.99
CA GLU A 628 -9.88 6.44 40.45
C GLU A 628 -10.46 5.85 39.15
N LEU A 629 -9.58 5.45 38.22
CA LEU A 629 -9.98 4.80 36.97
C LEU A 629 -10.72 3.47 37.21
N GLY A 630 -10.31 2.71 38.23
CA GLY A 630 -10.98 1.48 38.66
C GLY A 630 -12.39 1.71 39.19
N ALA A 631 -12.57 2.72 40.05
CA ALA A 631 -13.87 3.10 40.56
C ALA A 631 -14.84 3.53 39.45
N VAL A 632 -14.37 4.37 38.51
CA VAL A 632 -15.17 4.82 37.36
C VAL A 632 -15.52 3.66 36.42
N ARG A 633 -14.57 2.78 36.10
CA ARG A 633 -14.81 1.57 35.30
C ARG A 633 -15.87 0.67 35.96
N ALA A 634 -15.74 0.41 37.25
CA ALA A 634 -16.67 -0.44 38.00
C ALA A 634 -18.09 0.16 38.01
N GLN A 635 -18.22 1.48 38.16
CA GLN A 635 -19.51 2.17 38.10
C GLN A 635 -20.18 2.04 36.71
N LEU A 636 -19.42 2.28 35.64
CA LEU A 636 -19.93 2.19 34.26
C LEU A 636 -20.31 0.75 33.89
N ASN A 637 -19.49 -0.24 34.24
CA ASN A 637 -19.75 -1.63 33.91
C ASN A 637 -20.93 -2.20 34.73
N THR A 638 -21.12 -1.76 35.98
CA THR A 638 -22.32 -2.09 36.77
C THR A 638 -23.59 -1.57 36.08
N TYR A 639 -23.62 -0.28 35.69
CA TYR A 639 -24.75 0.31 34.98
C TYR A 639 -25.08 -0.42 33.67
N VAL A 640 -24.06 -0.77 32.87
CA VAL A 640 -24.26 -1.51 31.61
C VAL A 640 -24.81 -2.92 31.87
N ARG A 641 -24.36 -3.62 32.92
CA ARG A 641 -24.87 -4.94 33.32
C ARG A 641 -26.33 -4.87 33.74
N GLU A 642 -26.67 -3.97 34.66
CA GLU A 642 -28.04 -3.78 35.16
C GLU A 642 -29.02 -3.43 34.02
N LEU A 643 -28.59 -2.60 33.06
CA LEU A 643 -29.41 -2.21 31.90
C LEU A 643 -29.74 -3.38 30.96
N HIS A 644 -28.83 -4.37 30.84
CA HIS A 644 -28.97 -5.51 29.93
C HIS A 644 -29.39 -6.81 30.61
N GLN A 645 -29.35 -6.89 31.95
CA GLN A 645 -29.80 -8.03 32.72
C GLN A 645 -31.32 -8.23 32.53
N PRO A 646 -31.80 -9.44 32.18
CA PRO A 646 -33.23 -9.71 32.13
C PRO A 646 -33.86 -9.62 33.53
N GLY A 647 -35.01 -8.95 33.63
CA GLY A 647 -35.84 -8.98 34.85
C GLY A 647 -36.70 -10.24 34.94
N ALA A 648 -37.58 -10.31 35.95
CA ALA A 648 -38.53 -11.42 36.11
C ALA A 648 -39.46 -11.63 34.89
N SER A 649 -39.66 -10.57 34.10
CA SER A 649 -40.44 -10.56 32.86
C SER A 649 -39.77 -11.27 31.68
N GLY A 650 -38.52 -11.72 31.83
CA GLY A 650 -37.68 -12.27 30.76
C GLY A 650 -37.08 -11.19 29.83
N GLU A 651 -37.44 -9.92 30.02
CA GLU A 651 -36.98 -8.80 29.20
C GLU A 651 -36.08 -7.86 30.01
N SER A 652 -35.03 -7.31 29.38
CA SER A 652 -34.14 -6.33 30.02
C SER A 652 -34.61 -4.89 29.82
N LEU A 653 -34.19 -3.98 30.70
CA LEU A 653 -34.56 -2.56 30.61
C LEU A 653 -34.14 -1.93 29.27
N TYR A 654 -33.00 -2.36 28.71
CA TYR A 654 -32.58 -2.02 27.35
C TYR A 654 -33.63 -2.39 26.29
N GLN A 655 -34.14 -3.63 26.32
CA GLN A 655 -35.12 -4.12 25.35
C GLN A 655 -36.47 -3.40 25.50
N VAL A 656 -36.92 -3.16 26.73
CA VAL A 656 -38.15 -2.42 27.02
C VAL A 656 -38.05 -0.99 26.51
N ASN A 657 -36.97 -0.27 26.82
CA ASN A 657 -36.74 1.10 26.34
C ASN A 657 -36.62 1.17 24.81
N GLY A 658 -35.95 0.19 24.18
CA GLY A 658 -35.87 0.09 22.72
C GLY A 658 -37.24 -0.03 22.06
N ARG A 659 -38.13 -0.87 22.62
CA ARG A 659 -39.51 -1.01 22.11
C ARG A 659 -40.37 0.22 22.38
N LEU A 660 -40.26 0.84 23.56
CA LEU A 660 -40.94 2.12 23.85
C LEU A 660 -40.52 3.22 22.87
N GLY A 661 -39.24 3.25 22.47
CA GLY A 661 -38.73 4.16 21.44
C GLY A 661 -39.35 3.94 20.05
N VAL A 662 -39.62 2.68 19.68
CA VAL A 662 -40.31 2.33 18.42
C VAL A 662 -41.81 2.66 18.46
N LEU A 663 -42.47 2.44 19.59
CA LEU A 663 -43.91 2.71 19.75
C LEU A 663 -44.23 4.23 19.76
N GLY A 664 -43.31 5.05 20.26
CA GLY A 664 -43.44 6.51 20.25
C GLY A 664 -44.58 7.05 21.15
N PRO A 665 -45.02 8.31 20.93
CA PRO A 665 -46.14 8.88 21.67
C PRO A 665 -47.48 8.36 21.13
N GLY A 666 -48.19 7.61 21.98
CA GLY A 666 -49.55 7.11 21.71
C GLY A 666 -50.43 7.15 22.95
N PRO A 667 -51.73 6.81 22.84
CA PRO A 667 -52.61 6.66 23.98
C PRO A 667 -52.06 5.59 24.92
N ARG A 668 -51.94 5.93 26.21
CA ARG A 668 -51.47 5.01 27.25
C ARG A 668 -52.67 4.54 28.07
N VAL A 669 -52.74 3.24 28.30
CA VAL A 669 -53.68 2.63 29.26
C VAL A 669 -52.86 2.29 30.50
N ASP A 670 -53.32 2.75 31.65
CA ASP A 670 -52.80 2.28 32.93
C ASP A 670 -53.41 0.91 33.23
N LEU A 671 -52.56 -0.07 33.53
CA LEU A 671 -52.96 -1.44 33.85
C LEU A 671 -53.01 -1.69 35.37
N GLY A 672 -52.71 -0.67 36.20
CA GLY A 672 -52.74 -0.80 37.67
C GLY A 672 -51.63 -1.72 38.20
N ILE A 673 -50.43 -1.65 37.63
CA ILE A 673 -49.29 -2.49 38.00
C ILE A 673 -48.50 -1.79 39.11
N ASP A 674 -48.73 -2.18 40.37
CA ASP A 674 -48.06 -1.59 41.54
C ASP A 674 -46.55 -1.88 41.59
N ASP A 675 -46.14 -3.10 41.21
CA ASP A 675 -44.74 -3.51 41.12
C ASP A 675 -44.44 -4.16 39.76
N CYS A 676 -43.73 -3.42 38.91
CA CYS A 676 -43.32 -3.91 37.59
C CYS A 676 -42.19 -4.95 37.63
N THR A 677 -41.49 -5.09 38.76
CA THR A 677 -40.41 -6.08 38.94
C THR A 677 -40.94 -7.48 39.29
N ALA A 678 -42.16 -7.57 39.82
CA ALA A 678 -42.87 -8.83 40.09
C ALA A 678 -43.54 -9.45 38.84
N VAL A 679 -43.64 -8.71 37.73
CA VAL A 679 -44.29 -9.18 36.50
C VAL A 679 -43.44 -10.26 35.83
N THR A 680 -43.94 -11.50 35.80
CA THR A 680 -43.23 -12.64 35.19
C THR A 680 -43.42 -12.71 33.67
N GLU A 681 -42.53 -13.43 32.97
CA GLU A 681 -42.69 -13.71 31.53
C GLU A 681 -44.05 -14.36 31.21
N ALA A 682 -44.53 -15.27 32.06
CA ALA A 682 -45.83 -15.92 31.91
C ALA A 682 -47.00 -14.92 32.03
N THR A 683 -46.96 -14.05 33.05
CA THR A 683 -47.96 -12.98 33.24
C THR A 683 -47.99 -12.03 32.05
N LEU A 684 -46.82 -11.64 31.54
CA LEU A 684 -46.70 -10.74 30.39
C LEU A 684 -47.17 -11.40 29.09
N ALA A 685 -46.95 -12.70 28.91
CA ALA A 685 -47.46 -13.47 27.79
C ALA A 685 -48.99 -13.60 27.83
N GLU A 686 -49.56 -13.83 29.02
CA GLU A 686 -51.01 -13.87 29.23
C GLU A 686 -51.67 -12.52 28.88
N TRP A 687 -51.15 -11.40 29.40
CA TRP A 687 -51.66 -10.07 29.06
C TRP A 687 -51.56 -9.78 27.55
N ARG A 688 -50.45 -10.16 26.89
CA ARG A 688 -50.32 -10.04 25.42
C ARG A 688 -51.39 -10.83 24.67
N ALA A 689 -51.72 -12.04 25.13
CA ALA A 689 -52.78 -12.86 24.54
C ALA A 689 -54.18 -12.28 24.78
N GLN A 690 -54.47 -11.79 25.99
CA GLN A 690 -55.73 -11.12 26.32
C GLN A 690 -55.94 -9.85 25.48
N ILE A 691 -54.90 -9.02 25.33
CA ILE A 691 -54.92 -7.80 24.50
C ILE A 691 -55.12 -8.14 23.01
N ALA A 692 -54.46 -9.19 22.51
CA ALA A 692 -54.65 -9.63 21.12
C ALA A 692 -56.10 -10.09 20.87
N SER A 693 -56.65 -10.94 21.75
CA SER A 693 -58.05 -11.39 21.69
C SER A 693 -59.04 -10.23 21.75
N LEU A 694 -58.82 -9.25 22.65
CA LEU A 694 -59.63 -8.04 22.73
C LEU A 694 -59.56 -7.22 21.44
N SER A 695 -58.39 -7.12 20.80
CA SER A 695 -58.23 -6.41 19.53
C SER A 695 -58.93 -7.09 18.36
N GLU A 696 -58.97 -8.42 18.32
CA GLU A 696 -59.72 -9.18 17.30
C GLU A 696 -61.23 -8.97 17.44
N VAL A 697 -61.75 -9.02 18.68
CA VAL A 697 -63.18 -8.78 18.95
C VAL A 697 -63.55 -7.31 18.68
N ALA A 698 -62.70 -6.35 19.06
CA ALA A 698 -62.94 -4.93 18.84
C ALA A 698 -63.03 -4.57 17.35
N ALA A 699 -62.25 -5.24 16.48
CA ALA A 699 -62.26 -4.99 15.04
C ALA A 699 -63.63 -5.24 14.37
N ALA A 700 -64.49 -6.07 14.97
CA ALA A 700 -65.85 -6.31 14.48
C ALA A 700 -66.85 -5.19 14.83
N VAL A 701 -66.49 -4.26 15.72
CA VAL A 701 -67.38 -3.23 16.29
C VAL A 701 -66.85 -1.80 16.05
N ASP A 702 -65.65 -1.66 15.46
CA ASP A 702 -64.99 -0.37 15.24
C ASP A 702 -65.62 0.42 14.07
N PRO A 703 -65.87 1.75 14.19
CA PRO A 703 -65.58 2.62 15.32
C PRO A 703 -66.61 2.52 16.45
N ALA A 704 -66.20 2.04 17.63
CA ALA A 704 -67.10 1.81 18.76
C ALA A 704 -67.81 3.11 19.23
N GLY A 705 -67.13 4.27 19.15
CA GLY A 705 -67.72 5.59 19.45
C GLY A 705 -68.74 6.11 18.41
N ALA A 706 -68.75 5.52 17.21
CA ALA A 706 -69.74 5.78 16.16
C ALA A 706 -70.87 4.74 16.15
N HIS A 707 -70.77 3.67 16.95
CA HIS A 707 -71.75 2.59 16.95
C HIS A 707 -73.14 3.08 17.39
N PRO A 708 -74.25 2.68 16.73
CA PRO A 708 -75.60 3.13 17.07
C PRO A 708 -75.98 2.87 18.54
N LEU A 709 -75.43 1.81 19.14
CA LEU A 709 -75.70 1.41 20.53
C LEU A 709 -74.76 2.06 21.57
N ARG A 710 -73.93 3.05 21.20
CA ARG A 710 -72.95 3.69 22.12
C ARG A 710 -73.53 4.28 23.41
N GLY A 711 -74.85 4.53 23.45
CA GLY A 711 -75.55 5.01 24.65
C GLY A 711 -75.92 3.89 25.65
N ILE A 712 -75.77 2.62 25.29
CA ILE A 712 -76.07 1.49 26.16
C ILE A 712 -74.91 1.28 27.14
N GLY A 713 -74.95 2.00 28.26
CA GLY A 713 -73.99 1.87 29.37
C GLY A 713 -74.30 0.76 30.37
N ARG A 714 -75.31 -0.08 30.13
CA ARG A 714 -75.69 -1.19 31.02
C ARG A 714 -74.88 -2.44 30.68
N SER A 715 -74.04 -2.90 31.60
CA SER A 715 -73.22 -4.11 31.48
C SER A 715 -73.93 -5.41 31.89
N ALA A 716 -75.14 -5.32 32.46
CA ALA A 716 -75.93 -6.47 32.90
C ALA A 716 -77.44 -6.20 32.71
N TRP A 717 -78.19 -7.28 32.48
CA TRP A 717 -79.66 -7.28 32.37
C TRP A 717 -80.33 -7.35 33.75
N SER A 718 -81.53 -6.76 33.90
CA SER A 718 -82.38 -6.91 35.08
C SER A 718 -83.86 -7.06 34.69
N PHE A 719 -84.66 -7.69 35.54
CA PHE A 719 -86.12 -7.81 35.31
C PHE A 719 -86.88 -6.49 35.48
N ALA A 720 -86.29 -5.48 36.13
CA ALA A 720 -86.87 -4.14 36.26
C ALA A 720 -86.61 -3.26 35.03
N LEU A 721 -85.58 -3.58 34.23
CA LEU A 721 -85.12 -2.80 33.09
C LEU A 721 -86.23 -2.43 32.07
N PRO A 722 -87.17 -3.33 31.70
CA PRO A 722 -88.23 -2.99 30.75
C PRO A 722 -89.18 -1.90 31.26
N GLU A 723 -89.51 -1.92 32.55
CA GLU A 723 -90.45 -0.96 33.14
C GLU A 723 -89.74 0.35 33.50
N GLU A 724 -88.49 0.29 33.99
CA GLU A 724 -87.61 1.48 34.08
C GLU A 724 -87.49 2.20 32.73
N ALA A 725 -87.31 1.45 31.64
CA ALA A 725 -87.23 2.01 30.29
C ALA A 725 -88.56 2.62 29.84
N ARG A 726 -89.70 1.96 30.09
CA ARG A 726 -91.04 2.48 29.75
C ARG A 726 -91.36 3.77 30.50
N THR A 727 -91.08 3.85 31.80
CA THR A 727 -91.27 5.09 32.58
C THR A 727 -90.37 6.20 32.05
N ALA A 728 -89.07 5.93 31.83
CA ALA A 728 -88.14 6.93 31.30
C ALA A 728 -88.53 7.42 29.88
N ILE A 729 -89.07 6.54 29.04
CA ILE A 729 -89.59 6.88 27.71
C ILE A 729 -90.86 7.75 27.81
N ALA A 730 -91.79 7.43 28.71
CA ALA A 730 -92.99 8.23 28.94
C ALA A 730 -92.66 9.63 29.48
N ASP A 731 -91.76 9.72 30.47
CA ASP A 731 -91.29 11.00 31.03
C ASP A 731 -90.56 11.84 29.97
N ALA A 732 -89.71 11.22 29.14
CA ALA A 732 -89.02 11.88 28.04
C ALA A 732 -89.99 12.37 26.95
N ALA A 733 -91.00 11.60 26.60
CA ALA A 733 -92.04 12.00 25.65
C ALA A 733 -92.84 13.20 26.17
N ALA A 734 -93.27 13.18 27.44
CA ALA A 734 -93.98 14.29 28.07
C ALA A 734 -93.13 15.56 28.13
N ALA A 735 -91.84 15.44 28.47
CA ALA A 735 -90.91 16.56 28.46
C ALA A 735 -90.67 17.12 27.04
N LEU A 736 -90.61 16.25 26.03
CA LEU A 736 -90.43 16.68 24.63
C LEU A 736 -91.67 17.38 24.07
N ASP A 737 -92.87 16.92 24.41
CA ASP A 737 -94.11 17.60 24.02
C ASP A 737 -94.24 18.98 24.70
N ALA A 738 -93.87 19.09 25.98
CA ALA A 738 -93.80 20.38 26.67
C ALA A 738 -92.77 21.32 25.99
N LEU A 739 -91.61 20.80 25.59
CA LEU A 739 -90.60 21.55 24.84
C LEU A 739 -91.09 21.98 23.45
N ARG A 740 -91.83 21.11 22.73
CA ARG A 740 -92.43 21.41 21.43
C ARG A 740 -93.46 22.53 21.56
N VAL A 741 -94.39 22.44 22.51
CA VAL A 741 -95.39 23.48 22.79
C VAL A 741 -94.72 24.82 23.14
N ALA A 742 -93.68 24.81 23.98
CA ALA A 742 -92.91 26.01 24.32
C ALA A 742 -92.16 26.59 23.10
N SER A 743 -91.60 25.73 22.24
CA SER A 743 -90.88 26.13 21.01
C SER A 743 -91.82 26.74 19.96
N GLU A 744 -93.00 26.16 19.77
CA GLU A 744 -94.04 26.72 18.89
C GLU A 744 -94.63 28.04 19.41
N ALA A 745 -94.75 28.19 20.73
CA ALA A 745 -95.18 29.45 21.35
C ALA A 745 -94.11 30.53 21.19
N PHE A 746 -92.83 30.19 21.37
CA PHE A 746 -91.72 31.11 21.15
C PHE A 746 -91.58 31.53 19.69
N ALA A 747 -91.68 30.59 18.74
CA ALA A 747 -91.62 30.90 17.31
C ALA A 747 -92.72 31.89 16.89
N ARG A 748 -93.97 31.67 17.35
CA ARG A 748 -95.11 32.59 17.16
C ARG A 748 -94.90 33.97 17.81
N ALA A 749 -94.16 34.06 18.90
CA ALA A 749 -93.90 35.32 19.59
C ALA A 749 -92.75 36.15 18.98
N VAL A 750 -92.02 35.60 18.00
CA VAL A 750 -90.83 36.21 17.37
C VAL A 750 -91.05 36.56 15.89
N ILE A 751 -92.03 35.91 15.24
CA ILE A 751 -92.43 36.18 13.85
C ILE A 751 -93.91 36.57 13.89
N ASP A 752 -94.22 37.86 13.61
CA ASP A 752 -95.57 38.45 13.79
C ASP A 752 -96.68 37.76 12.97
N GLU A 753 -96.35 36.98 11.95
CA GLU A 753 -97.23 35.99 11.30
C GLU A 753 -96.35 34.87 10.69
N PRO A 754 -96.55 33.58 11.04
CA PRO A 754 -95.90 32.50 10.31
C PRO A 754 -96.52 32.42 8.90
N PRO A 755 -95.73 32.44 7.81
CA PRO A 755 -96.29 32.37 6.47
C PRO A 755 -97.00 31.03 6.24
N GLU A 756 -98.33 31.06 6.10
CA GLU A 756 -99.12 29.88 5.80
C GLU A 756 -98.62 29.20 4.51
N GLY A 757 -98.25 27.92 4.63
CA GLY A 757 -97.81 27.11 3.48
C GLY A 757 -96.35 27.26 3.04
N ALA A 758 -95.51 28.05 3.73
CA ALA A 758 -94.06 28.00 3.49
C ALA A 758 -93.45 26.74 4.11
N ASP A 759 -92.84 25.87 3.30
CA ASP A 759 -92.07 24.73 3.80
C ASP A 759 -90.87 25.22 4.63
N PRO A 760 -90.79 24.91 5.94
CA PRO A 760 -89.66 25.30 6.78
C PRO A 760 -88.31 24.74 6.31
N SER A 761 -88.31 23.76 5.40
CA SER A 761 -87.11 23.13 4.84
C SER A 761 -86.41 23.95 3.76
N ALA A 762 -87.13 24.83 3.04
CA ALA A 762 -86.61 25.43 1.81
C ALA A 762 -85.70 26.66 2.02
N ASP A 763 -85.94 27.46 3.06
CA ASP A 763 -85.47 28.86 3.10
C ASP A 763 -84.41 29.21 4.15
N VAL A 764 -83.74 28.22 4.75
CA VAL A 764 -82.56 28.46 5.63
C VAL A 764 -81.45 29.27 4.91
N ALA A 765 -81.42 29.22 3.57
CA ALA A 765 -80.55 30.06 2.74
C ALA A 765 -81.01 31.53 2.63
N ALA A 766 -82.32 31.80 2.59
CA ALA A 766 -82.88 33.16 2.45
C ALA A 766 -82.96 33.95 3.78
N LEU A 767 -82.88 33.28 4.93
CA LEU A 767 -82.86 33.89 6.29
C LEU A 767 -81.55 34.67 6.60
N SER A 768 -81.10 35.49 5.65
CA SER A 768 -79.79 36.14 5.65
C SER A 768 -79.74 37.51 6.35
N GLN A 769 -80.88 38.08 6.77
CA GLN A 769 -80.96 39.49 7.23
C GLN A 769 -81.45 39.75 8.66
N ASN A 770 -81.99 38.79 9.41
CA ASN A 770 -82.42 38.99 10.81
C ASN A 770 -81.98 37.84 11.73
N GLU A 771 -81.49 38.16 12.93
CA GLU A 771 -81.03 37.16 13.92
C GLU A 771 -82.20 36.39 14.55
N ALA A 772 -83.37 37.02 14.68
CA ALA A 772 -84.63 36.41 15.13
C ALA A 772 -85.02 35.15 14.35
N ALA A 773 -84.77 35.13 13.03
CA ALA A 773 -85.07 33.98 12.18
C ALA A 773 -84.19 32.75 12.46
N ALA A 774 -82.97 32.95 12.97
CA ALA A 774 -82.09 31.84 13.34
C ALA A 774 -82.56 31.16 14.63
N PHE A 775 -83.11 31.92 15.58
CA PHE A 775 -83.74 31.38 16.78
C PHE A 775 -85.04 30.63 16.46
N ALA A 776 -85.86 31.14 15.53
CA ALA A 776 -87.04 30.41 15.05
C ALA A 776 -86.67 29.10 14.33
N ALA A 777 -85.62 29.09 13.50
CA ALA A 777 -85.12 27.87 12.85
C ALA A 777 -84.54 26.85 13.87
N ALA A 778 -83.89 27.33 14.94
CA ALA A 778 -83.45 26.46 16.04
C ALA A 778 -84.65 25.87 16.81
N ALA A 779 -85.68 26.68 17.11
CA ALA A 779 -86.93 26.20 17.72
C ALA A 779 -87.64 25.14 16.86
N ALA A 780 -87.66 25.31 15.54
CA ALA A 780 -88.20 24.32 14.60
C ALA A 780 -87.43 22.98 14.61
N CYS A 781 -86.13 22.98 14.95
CA CYS A 781 -85.36 21.73 15.11
C CYS A 781 -85.78 20.94 16.36
N PHE A 782 -86.32 21.61 17.39
CA PHE A 782 -86.92 20.94 18.56
C PHE A 782 -88.36 20.47 18.28
N ALA A 783 -89.12 21.20 17.46
CA ALA A 783 -90.48 20.80 17.08
C ALA A 783 -90.51 19.55 16.18
N ASP A 784 -89.53 19.39 15.29
CA ASP A 784 -89.32 18.21 14.44
C ASP A 784 -88.33 17.21 15.10
N CYS A 785 -88.16 17.29 16.41
CA CYS A 785 -87.39 16.31 17.18
C CYS A 785 -88.25 15.05 17.37
N PRO A 786 -87.73 13.85 17.07
CA PRO A 786 -88.50 12.63 17.24
C PRO A 786 -88.86 12.40 18.73
N SER A 787 -90.14 12.51 19.06
CA SER A 787 -90.66 12.06 20.36
C SER A 787 -90.40 10.56 20.52
N PRO A 788 -89.84 10.10 21.65
CA PRO A 788 -89.76 8.67 21.94
C PRO A 788 -91.17 8.17 22.31
N SER A 789 -92.02 7.93 21.32
CA SER A 789 -93.34 7.34 21.54
C SER A 789 -93.20 5.87 21.94
N GLN A 790 -94.18 5.34 22.68
CA GLN A 790 -94.25 3.90 23.02
C GLN A 790 -94.26 3.01 21.76
N GLU A 791 -94.65 3.55 20.61
CA GLU A 791 -94.58 2.89 19.31
C GLU A 791 -93.16 2.39 18.96
N ILE A 792 -92.08 2.96 19.51
CA ILE A 792 -90.72 2.43 19.30
C ILE A 792 -90.50 1.09 20.02
N ILE A 793 -91.23 0.84 21.11
CA ILE A 793 -91.18 -0.42 21.88
C ILE A 793 -92.06 -1.49 21.23
N ASP A 794 -93.21 -1.08 20.67
CA ASP A 794 -94.25 -1.98 20.15
C ASP A 794 -94.29 -2.08 18.60
N ALA A 795 -93.35 -1.47 17.88
CA ALA A 795 -93.29 -1.52 16.41
C ALA A 795 -92.65 -2.82 15.87
N ASP A 796 -93.49 -3.78 15.48
CA ASP A 796 -93.11 -5.01 14.78
C ASP A 796 -92.61 -4.81 13.32
N SER A 797 -92.44 -3.57 12.82
CA SER A 797 -92.00 -3.30 11.45
C SER A 797 -90.75 -2.42 11.34
N GLY A 798 -89.75 -2.92 10.60
CA GLY A 798 -88.51 -2.19 10.33
C GLY A 798 -88.68 -0.91 9.49
N GLU A 799 -89.85 -0.75 8.86
CA GLU A 799 -90.23 0.45 8.09
C GLU A 799 -90.48 1.66 9.02
N ALA A 800 -91.13 1.43 10.17
CA ALA A 800 -91.31 2.47 11.20
C ALA A 800 -89.94 2.93 11.75
N ILE A 801 -89.09 1.97 12.14
CA ILE A 801 -87.73 2.25 12.65
C ILE A 801 -86.89 3.00 11.61
N SER A 802 -86.99 2.64 10.33
CA SER A 802 -86.31 3.35 9.23
C SER A 802 -86.80 4.80 9.09
N GLY A 803 -88.12 5.04 9.24
CA GLY A 803 -88.70 6.39 9.28
C GLY A 803 -88.22 7.22 10.47
N TRP A 804 -88.01 6.61 11.65
CA TRP A 804 -87.40 7.26 12.82
C TRP A 804 -85.93 7.61 12.58
N ILE A 805 -85.14 6.70 12.02
CA ILE A 805 -83.73 6.94 11.66
C ILE A 805 -83.62 8.11 10.67
N GLU A 806 -84.50 8.16 9.65
CA GLU A 806 -84.47 9.21 8.63
C GLU A 806 -85.00 10.56 9.13
N ARG A 807 -85.86 10.58 10.18
CA ARG A 807 -86.16 11.80 10.94
C ARG A 807 -84.93 12.26 11.74
N GLY A 808 -84.31 11.37 12.51
CA GLY A 808 -83.10 11.68 13.29
C GLY A 808 -81.94 12.20 12.42
N ARG A 809 -81.72 11.62 11.23
CA ARG A 809 -80.75 12.12 10.24
C ARG A 809 -81.08 13.52 9.73
N ARG A 810 -82.34 13.80 9.41
CA ARG A 810 -82.78 15.14 8.99
C ARG A 810 -82.59 16.17 10.09
N THR A 811 -82.94 15.85 11.34
CA THR A 811 -82.73 16.73 12.49
C THR A 811 -81.23 16.97 12.74
N ALA A 812 -80.39 15.93 12.70
CA ALA A 812 -78.94 16.07 12.80
C ALA A 812 -78.34 16.95 11.69
N ALA A 813 -78.75 16.76 10.42
CA ALA A 813 -78.30 17.57 9.30
C ALA A 813 -78.71 19.05 9.43
N ARG A 814 -79.90 19.35 9.98
CA ARG A 814 -80.32 20.73 10.30
C ARG A 814 -79.49 21.33 11.43
N THR A 815 -79.22 20.57 12.49
CA THR A 815 -78.33 20.97 13.60
C THR A 815 -76.93 21.27 13.08
N ASP A 816 -76.36 20.43 12.21
CA ASP A 816 -75.05 20.67 11.58
C ASP A 816 -75.05 21.91 10.68
N ALA A 817 -76.13 22.15 9.91
CA ALA A 817 -76.27 23.35 9.09
C ALA A 817 -76.32 24.64 9.93
N LEU A 818 -76.99 24.60 11.09
CA LEU A 818 -76.97 25.69 12.07
C LEU A 818 -75.58 25.85 12.68
N LEU A 819 -74.96 24.76 13.16
CA LEU A 819 -73.64 24.75 13.80
C LEU A 819 -72.47 25.05 12.85
N ALA A 820 -72.65 24.96 11.54
CA ALA A 820 -71.68 25.44 10.56
C ALA A 820 -71.56 26.97 10.59
N ARG A 821 -72.64 27.68 10.94
CA ARG A 821 -72.75 29.16 10.91
C ARG A 821 -72.78 29.80 12.31
N TYR A 822 -73.29 29.07 13.29
CA TYR A 822 -73.40 29.46 14.69
C TYR A 822 -72.58 28.52 15.59
N ARG A 823 -72.34 28.93 16.83
CA ARG A 823 -71.68 28.10 17.83
C ARG A 823 -72.72 27.28 18.63
N PRO A 824 -72.32 26.21 19.33
CA PRO A 824 -73.24 25.37 20.11
C PRO A 824 -74.08 26.11 21.15
N GLU A 825 -73.52 27.18 21.75
CA GLU A 825 -74.17 28.00 22.78
C GLU A 825 -75.41 28.76 22.25
N LEU A 826 -75.75 28.64 20.95
CA LEU A 826 -77.03 29.06 20.39
C LEU A 826 -78.21 28.32 21.03
N PHE A 827 -78.04 27.03 21.35
CA PHE A 827 -79.08 26.20 21.94
C PHE A 827 -79.28 26.48 23.44
N ASP A 828 -78.30 27.14 24.08
CA ASP A 828 -78.31 27.51 25.50
C ASP A 828 -78.78 28.97 25.74
N ALA A 829 -79.28 29.65 24.71
CA ALA A 829 -79.62 31.07 24.77
C ALA A 829 -80.91 31.36 25.55
N GLU A 830 -80.88 32.35 26.46
CA GLU A 830 -82.03 32.73 27.29
C GLU A 830 -83.14 33.43 26.47
N LEU A 831 -84.12 32.63 26.03
CA LEU A 831 -85.17 33.05 25.10
C LEU A 831 -86.09 34.15 25.65
N LEU A 832 -86.41 34.12 26.95
CA LEU A 832 -87.30 35.11 27.59
C LEU A 832 -86.70 36.52 27.60
N GLY A 833 -85.42 36.65 27.96
CA GLY A 833 -84.71 37.93 27.97
C GLY A 833 -84.59 38.55 26.57
N LEU A 834 -84.43 37.72 25.53
CA LEU A 834 -84.45 38.15 24.13
C LEU A 834 -85.85 38.63 23.69
N LEU A 835 -86.92 37.95 24.14
CA LEU A 835 -88.30 38.32 23.82
C LEU A 835 -88.68 39.70 24.40
N ASP A 836 -88.29 39.97 25.64
CA ASP A 836 -88.54 41.27 26.29
C ASP A 836 -87.73 42.41 25.63
N GLN A 837 -86.48 42.15 25.22
CA GLN A 837 -85.69 43.11 24.45
C GLN A 837 -86.36 43.46 23.10
N LEU A 838 -86.94 42.46 22.41
CA LEU A 838 -87.71 42.68 21.18
C LEU A 838 -88.97 43.51 21.43
N ARG A 839 -89.75 43.20 22.47
CA ARG A 839 -90.96 43.95 22.86
C ARG A 839 -90.65 45.40 23.23
N GLN A 840 -89.61 45.64 24.05
CA GLN A 840 -89.14 46.99 24.39
C GLN A 840 -88.62 47.79 23.18
N ALA A 841 -88.08 47.10 22.16
CA ALA A 841 -87.67 47.75 20.91
C ALA A 841 -88.88 48.09 20.00
N GLN A 842 -89.95 47.28 20.03
CA GLN A 842 -91.17 47.55 19.25
C GLN A 842 -91.96 48.76 19.77
N GLN A 843 -91.90 49.08 21.07
CA GLN A 843 -92.66 50.18 21.67
C GLN A 843 -92.07 51.60 21.45
N LYS A 844 -90.96 51.74 20.71
CA LYS A 844 -90.29 53.05 20.49
C LYS A 844 -90.85 53.81 19.27
N PRO A 845 -90.92 55.17 19.31
CA PRO A 845 -91.52 55.98 18.26
C PRO A 845 -90.78 55.88 16.91
N PRO A 846 -91.47 56.10 15.77
CA PRO A 846 -91.01 55.71 14.43
C PRO A 846 -89.68 56.36 14.00
N ILE A 847 -89.42 57.61 14.38
CA ILE A 847 -88.15 58.30 14.02
C ILE A 847 -86.94 57.76 14.81
N VAL A 848 -87.18 57.27 16.03
CA VAL A 848 -86.18 56.55 16.84
C VAL A 848 -86.00 55.14 16.29
N ARG A 849 -87.09 54.45 15.92
CA ARG A 849 -87.01 53.20 15.13
C ARG A 849 -86.18 53.39 13.85
N TRP A 850 -86.32 54.51 13.13
CA TRP A 850 -85.56 54.77 11.90
C TRP A 850 -84.05 54.96 12.16
N LEU A 851 -83.68 55.80 13.14
CA LEU A 851 -82.28 55.96 13.57
C LEU A 851 -81.68 54.63 14.10
N PHE A 852 -82.47 53.80 14.78
CA PHE A 852 -82.08 52.45 15.17
C PHE A 852 -82.13 51.42 14.02
N THR A 853 -82.79 51.69 12.89
CA THR A 853 -82.70 50.82 11.68
C THR A 853 -81.44 51.09 10.84
N GLY A 854 -80.91 52.31 10.84
CA GLY A 854 -79.54 52.56 10.37
C GLY A 854 -78.50 51.86 11.25
N ALA A 855 -78.82 51.69 12.54
CA ALA A 855 -78.06 50.92 13.51
C ALA A 855 -78.64 49.52 13.80
N ARG A 856 -79.19 48.83 12.78
CA ARG A 856 -79.72 47.43 12.88
C ARG A 856 -78.69 46.36 13.31
N ALA A 857 -77.49 46.77 13.72
CA ALA A 857 -76.33 45.93 14.00
C ALA A 857 -75.77 46.05 15.44
N SER A 858 -76.34 46.86 16.34
CA SER A 858 -75.74 47.12 17.67
C SER A 858 -76.65 46.94 18.89
N GLY A 859 -77.98 46.89 18.72
CA GLY A 859 -78.93 46.57 19.80
C GLY A 859 -79.05 45.06 20.04
N CYS A 860 -79.73 44.34 19.13
CA CYS A 860 -79.75 42.87 19.13
C CYS A 860 -78.40 42.26 18.71
N GLY A 861 -77.66 42.96 17.83
CA GLY A 861 -76.42 42.48 17.22
C GLY A 861 -75.22 42.29 18.16
N ARG A 862 -75.38 42.35 19.49
CA ARG A 862 -74.35 41.93 20.46
C ARG A 862 -74.49 40.47 20.91
N THR A 863 -75.70 39.91 20.98
CA THR A 863 -75.92 38.51 21.37
C THR A 863 -75.83 37.58 20.16
N GLY A 864 -76.55 37.87 19.08
CA GLY A 864 -76.51 37.04 17.86
C GLY A 864 -75.15 37.04 17.14
N SER A 865 -74.40 38.15 17.16
CA SER A 865 -73.06 38.22 16.56
C SER A 865 -71.96 37.53 17.38
N ALA A 866 -72.15 37.38 18.70
CA ALA A 866 -71.25 36.61 19.55
C ALA A 866 -71.39 35.10 19.30
N LEU A 867 -72.63 34.66 19.06
CA LEU A 867 -73.01 33.28 18.74
C LEU A 867 -72.75 32.89 17.28
N ARG A 868 -72.55 33.84 16.35
CA ARG A 868 -72.08 33.51 14.98
C ARG A 868 -70.61 33.10 14.98
N ARG A 869 -70.28 32.04 14.23
CA ARG A 869 -68.88 31.70 13.94
C ARG A 869 -68.29 32.77 13.02
N ARG A 870 -67.27 33.48 13.49
CA ARG A 870 -66.54 34.47 12.66
C ARG A 870 -65.94 33.76 11.44
N SER A 871 -66.40 34.13 10.25
CA SER A 871 -65.83 33.65 8.99
C SER A 871 -64.42 34.19 8.80
N ARG A 872 -63.41 33.39 9.19
CA ARG A 872 -62.02 33.66 8.82
C ARG A 872 -61.84 33.45 7.31
N ARG A 873 -62.08 34.49 6.51
CA ARG A 873 -61.38 34.62 5.22
C ARG A 873 -59.88 34.68 5.52
N PRO A 874 -59.05 33.73 5.06
CA PRO A 874 -57.60 33.84 5.24
C PRO A 874 -57.07 35.02 4.44
N SER A 875 -56.13 35.79 5.02
CA SER A 875 -55.47 36.88 4.29
C SER A 875 -54.55 36.33 3.18
N PRO A 876 -54.23 37.10 2.13
CA PRO A 876 -53.53 36.55 0.95
C PRO A 876 -52.05 36.18 1.14
N ILE A 877 -51.46 36.42 2.33
CA ILE A 877 -50.00 36.56 2.49
C ILE A 877 -49.26 35.25 2.86
N TRP A 878 -49.95 34.15 3.18
CA TRP A 878 -49.31 32.86 3.50
C TRP A 878 -49.73 31.66 2.62
N ARG A 879 -50.24 31.90 1.40
CA ARG A 879 -50.41 30.85 0.37
C ARG A 879 -49.24 30.80 -0.62
N ARG A 880 -48.02 30.46 -0.16
CA ARG A 880 -46.91 30.08 -1.08
C ARG A 880 -45.80 29.21 -0.48
N ARG A 881 -46.16 28.14 0.24
CA ARG A 881 -45.33 26.93 0.33
C ARG A 881 -46.15 25.73 0.81
N TRP A 882 -45.93 24.57 0.18
CA TRP A 882 -46.51 23.25 0.47
C TRP A 882 -48.03 23.07 0.28
N ARG A 883 -48.43 22.77 -0.96
CA ARG A 883 -49.35 21.65 -1.27
C ARG A 883 -49.18 21.20 -2.72
N SER A 884 -48.67 19.99 -2.90
CA SER A 884 -48.88 19.12 -4.07
C SER A 884 -48.71 17.68 -3.59
N SER A 885 -49.85 17.01 -3.40
CA SER A 885 -50.01 15.58 -3.05
C SER A 885 -49.80 14.70 -4.31
N PRO A 886 -50.25 13.43 -4.36
CA PRO A 886 -50.22 12.31 -3.40
C PRO A 886 -49.53 11.06 -4.02
N SER A 887 -49.83 9.85 -3.52
CA SER A 887 -49.37 8.50 -3.94
C SER A 887 -47.87 8.21 -3.75
N GLY A 888 -47.44 6.97 -3.46
CA GLY A 888 -48.15 5.73 -3.10
C GLY A 888 -47.14 4.68 -2.60
N GLU A 889 -47.60 3.49 -2.20
CA GLU A 889 -46.78 2.25 -1.99
C GLU A 889 -45.68 2.32 -0.90
N SER A 890 -45.94 1.80 0.30
CA SER A 890 -45.74 0.39 0.72
C SER A 890 -44.27 -0.08 0.73
N TRP A 891 -43.69 -0.15 1.93
CA TRP A 891 -42.40 -0.80 2.27
C TRP A 891 -42.56 -1.55 3.62
N PRO A 892 -41.76 -2.59 3.91
CA PRO A 892 -42.24 -3.96 3.77
C PRO A 892 -42.66 -4.66 5.07
N ALA A 893 -43.41 -5.74 4.92
CA ALA A 893 -43.78 -6.67 5.99
C ALA A 893 -42.55 -7.40 6.60
N PRO A 894 -42.64 -7.86 7.87
CA PRO A 894 -41.54 -8.50 8.58
C PRO A 894 -41.19 -9.92 8.08
N ILE A 895 -39.97 -10.33 8.42
CA ILE A 895 -39.37 -11.65 8.13
C ILE A 895 -40.17 -12.78 8.83
N PRO A 896 -40.43 -13.92 8.16
CA PRO A 896 -41.25 -15.00 8.71
C PRO A 896 -40.53 -15.85 9.77
N ARG A 897 -41.30 -16.41 10.71
CA ARG A 897 -40.87 -17.49 11.61
C ARG A 897 -40.92 -18.86 10.90
N PRO A 898 -40.14 -19.87 11.34
CA PRO A 898 -40.04 -21.16 10.66
C PRO A 898 -41.16 -22.13 11.05
N PRO A 899 -41.60 -23.03 10.13
CA PRO A 899 -42.32 -24.25 10.47
C PRO A 899 -41.36 -25.47 10.49
N GLY A 900 -41.61 -26.41 11.40
CA GLY A 900 -40.95 -27.71 11.44
C GLY A 900 -41.83 -28.85 10.90
N ALA A 901 -41.18 -29.97 10.59
CA ALA A 901 -41.73 -31.33 10.45
C ALA A 901 -42.78 -31.62 9.35
N SER A 902 -42.32 -32.20 8.23
CA SER A 902 -42.83 -33.49 7.69
C SER A 902 -42.06 -33.90 6.41
N GLY A 903 -41.77 -35.20 6.25
CA GLY A 903 -41.36 -35.80 4.96
C GLY A 903 -42.53 -36.60 4.36
N PRO A 904 -42.32 -37.57 3.43
CA PRO A 904 -41.07 -37.97 2.77
C PRO A 904 -41.17 -38.11 1.21
N GLY A 905 -40.05 -38.46 0.57
CA GLY A 905 -39.98 -38.91 -0.85
C GLY A 905 -39.65 -37.80 -1.88
N GLY A 906 -39.01 -38.07 -3.01
CA GLY A 906 -38.37 -39.31 -3.49
C GLY A 906 -38.05 -39.25 -4.99
N ARG A 907 -36.91 -39.82 -5.41
CA ARG A 907 -36.40 -39.92 -6.81
C ARG A 907 -36.05 -38.57 -7.48
N ALA A 908 -35.20 -38.43 -8.48
CA ALA A 908 -33.99 -39.10 -9.04
C ALA A 908 -33.75 -38.46 -10.45
N SER A 909 -32.64 -38.80 -11.13
CA SER A 909 -32.26 -38.36 -12.51
C SER A 909 -31.70 -36.92 -12.61
N ARG A 910 -30.46 -36.70 -13.10
CA ARG A 910 -29.91 -36.79 -14.49
C ARG A 910 -30.58 -35.75 -15.43
N ALA A 911 -29.87 -35.02 -16.31
CA ALA A 911 -28.44 -34.80 -16.55
C ALA A 911 -28.25 -33.62 -17.55
N THR A 912 -27.01 -33.33 -17.96
CA THR A 912 -26.59 -32.64 -19.22
C THR A 912 -26.99 -31.17 -19.46
N GLY A 913 -26.10 -30.36 -20.07
CA GLY A 913 -26.48 -29.03 -20.57
C GLY A 913 -25.38 -27.98 -20.81
N THR A 914 -24.34 -28.32 -21.58
CA THR A 914 -23.46 -27.41 -22.35
C THR A 914 -23.71 -25.88 -22.31
N ARG A 915 -22.70 -25.09 -21.90
CA ARG A 915 -22.61 -23.65 -22.21
C ARG A 915 -21.89 -23.40 -23.54
N SER A 916 -22.55 -22.74 -24.49
CA SER A 916 -21.96 -22.25 -25.74
C SER A 916 -21.59 -20.76 -25.67
N ARG A 917 -20.62 -20.35 -26.49
CA ARG A 917 -20.13 -18.97 -26.63
C ARG A 917 -21.11 -18.11 -27.45
N ARG A 918 -21.19 -16.80 -27.16
CA ARG A 918 -21.08 -15.66 -28.12
C ARG A 918 -21.24 -14.31 -27.39
N THR A 919 -20.17 -13.51 -27.26
CA THR A 919 -19.76 -12.36 -28.10
C THR A 919 -20.61 -11.08 -27.97
N CYS A 920 -20.00 -10.02 -27.43
CA CYS A 920 -20.37 -8.63 -27.72
C CYS A 920 -19.09 -7.82 -28.00
N ALA A 921 -19.11 -6.99 -29.06
CA ALA A 921 -18.03 -6.06 -29.41
C ALA A 921 -18.58 -4.83 -30.15
N GLY A 922 -18.01 -3.65 -29.89
CA GLY A 922 -18.28 -2.38 -30.59
C GLY A 922 -19.49 -1.60 -30.04
N ARG A 923 -19.40 -0.32 -29.66
CA ARG A 923 -18.58 0.77 -30.22
C ARG A 923 -18.22 1.85 -29.19
N SER A 924 -17.18 2.61 -29.49
CA SER A 924 -16.72 3.81 -28.79
C SER A 924 -17.48 5.08 -29.22
N GLY A 925 -17.63 6.04 -28.30
CA GLY A 925 -18.10 7.41 -28.58
C GLY A 925 -17.77 8.34 -27.40
N SER A 926 -17.16 9.50 -27.66
CA SER A 926 -16.43 10.29 -26.67
C SER A 926 -17.16 11.56 -26.17
N ALA A 927 -16.56 12.15 -25.13
CA ALA A 927 -16.59 13.57 -24.74
C ALA A 927 -17.68 14.06 -23.75
N VAL A 928 -17.22 14.46 -22.55
CA VAL A 928 -17.90 15.42 -21.68
C VAL A 928 -17.14 16.75 -21.76
N ARG A 929 -17.85 17.83 -22.14
CA ARG A 929 -17.31 19.20 -22.19
C ARG A 929 -17.40 19.90 -20.83
N ARG A 930 -16.49 20.85 -20.61
CA ARG A 930 -16.57 21.87 -19.55
C ARG A 930 -17.58 22.96 -19.93
N SER A 931 -18.14 23.63 -18.91
CA SER A 931 -18.94 24.86 -19.01
C SER A 931 -18.51 25.89 -17.94
N PRO A 932 -18.77 27.22 -18.12
CA PRO A 932 -17.78 28.25 -17.76
C PRO A 932 -18.25 29.38 -16.82
N CYS A 933 -17.31 30.30 -16.48
CA CYS A 933 -17.37 31.75 -16.13
C CYS A 933 -18.67 32.40 -15.54
N GLY A 934 -18.64 33.46 -14.70
CA GLY A 934 -17.54 34.22 -14.08
C GLY A 934 -17.84 35.74 -13.87
N ARG A 935 -17.90 36.21 -12.60
CA ARG A 935 -17.74 37.63 -12.11
C ARG A 935 -18.88 38.66 -12.44
N PRO A 936 -18.94 39.88 -11.82
CA PRO A 936 -17.88 40.63 -11.09
C PRO A 936 -18.17 41.35 -9.74
N MET A 937 -17.07 41.70 -9.05
CA MET A 937 -16.78 42.88 -8.19
C MET A 937 -17.72 43.41 -7.08
N ARG A 938 -17.16 43.60 -5.87
CA ARG A 938 -16.74 44.95 -5.38
C ARG A 938 -15.77 44.91 -4.16
N ALA A 939 -14.81 45.85 -4.19
CA ALA A 939 -14.02 46.46 -3.10
C ALA A 939 -13.07 45.61 -2.22
N ALA A 940 -11.97 46.25 -1.80
CA ALA A 940 -10.87 45.70 -0.99
C ALA A 940 -10.22 46.79 -0.10
N GLY A 941 -9.44 46.36 0.92
CA GLY A 941 -8.64 47.21 1.83
C GLY A 941 -9.45 47.90 2.93
N CYS A 942 -8.94 48.22 4.13
CA CYS A 942 -7.70 47.94 4.87
C CYS A 942 -8.12 47.94 6.37
N GLY A 943 -7.50 47.30 7.38
CA GLY A 943 -6.09 47.02 7.60
C GLY A 943 -5.53 47.93 8.72
N ARG A 944 -5.56 47.50 10.01
CA ARG A 944 -4.57 47.75 11.11
C ARG A 944 -5.12 47.44 12.53
N ARG A 945 -4.19 47.34 13.49
CA ARG A 945 -4.32 46.80 14.87
C ARG A 945 -4.67 47.87 15.92
N ALA A 946 -5.37 47.48 16.99
CA ALA A 946 -5.14 47.89 18.40
C ALA A 946 -5.95 47.00 19.37
N GLY A 947 -5.48 46.78 20.61
CA GLY A 947 -6.27 46.26 21.75
C GLY A 947 -6.61 47.38 22.75
N PRO A 948 -6.86 47.13 24.05
CA PRO A 948 -6.92 45.87 24.80
C PRO A 948 -8.21 45.70 25.67
N GLY A 949 -8.19 44.82 26.68
CA GLY A 949 -9.37 44.26 27.38
C GLY A 949 -10.07 45.06 28.49
N CYS A 950 -11.10 44.44 29.08
CA CYS A 950 -11.68 44.59 30.45
C CYS A 950 -12.78 43.49 30.61
N GLU A 951 -12.69 42.55 31.55
CA GLU A 951 -13.20 42.56 32.96
C GLU A 951 -14.69 42.20 33.15
N ARG A 952 -14.92 40.99 33.71
CA ARG A 952 -15.78 40.54 34.86
C ARG A 952 -17.02 41.37 35.33
N PRO A 953 -17.91 40.79 36.18
CA PRO A 953 -18.43 39.42 36.27
C PRO A 953 -19.98 39.38 36.46
N VAL A 954 -20.59 38.19 36.62
CA VAL A 954 -22.02 38.02 37.00
C VAL A 954 -22.14 37.48 38.43
N ALA A 955 -23.10 38.01 39.20
CA ALA A 955 -23.38 37.60 40.57
C ALA A 955 -24.75 36.88 40.71
N CYS A 956 -24.86 35.96 41.67
CA CYS A 956 -26.10 35.25 42.02
C CYS A 956 -26.82 35.87 43.23
N ALA A 957 -28.14 35.67 43.29
CA ALA A 957 -28.98 35.76 44.49
C ALA A 957 -30.27 34.94 44.27
N ALA A 958 -30.98 34.39 45.25
CA ALA A 958 -30.64 33.94 46.62
C ALA A 958 -31.83 33.12 47.18
N GLY A 959 -31.60 32.19 48.10
CA GLY A 959 -32.67 31.37 48.69
C GLY A 959 -32.25 30.48 49.88
N ARG A 960 -32.39 31.05 51.09
CA ARG A 960 -32.34 30.52 52.47
C ARG A 960 -32.95 29.10 52.63
N PHE A 961 -32.66 28.25 53.63
CA PHE A 961 -32.31 28.36 55.07
C PHE A 961 -31.47 27.12 55.53
N ALA A 962 -30.98 26.90 56.77
CA ALA A 962 -30.36 27.74 57.83
C ALA A 962 -29.97 26.86 59.07
N ARG A 963 -29.06 27.36 59.95
CA ARG A 963 -28.53 26.77 61.23
C ARG A 963 -27.54 25.59 61.07
N GLY A 964 -26.44 25.47 61.83
CA GLY A 964 -25.78 26.45 62.72
C GLY A 964 -24.74 25.81 63.67
N HIS A 965 -23.68 26.58 64.03
CA HIS A 965 -22.77 26.41 65.20
C HIS A 965 -21.90 25.12 65.30
N SER A 966 -20.68 25.10 65.84
CA SER A 966 -19.78 26.16 66.37
C SER A 966 -18.38 25.61 66.72
N GLY A 967 -17.30 26.38 66.48
CA GLY A 967 -15.97 26.21 67.11
C GLY A 967 -15.13 24.99 66.67
N GLY A 968 -13.79 25.01 66.69
CA GLY A 968 -12.85 26.09 67.01
C GLY A 968 -11.39 25.67 66.70
N ARG A 969 -10.57 26.64 66.28
CA ARG A 969 -9.10 26.58 66.07
C ARG A 969 -8.33 26.47 67.42
N PRO A 970 -6.96 26.43 67.46
CA PRO A 970 -5.96 26.40 66.37
C PRO A 970 -4.89 25.29 66.50
N GLY A 971 -4.03 25.21 65.47
CA GLY A 971 -2.80 24.42 65.40
C GLY A 971 -2.17 24.61 64.03
#